data_AF-A0A6J4PEB5-F1
#
_entry.id   AF-A0A6J4PEB5-F1
#
_cell.length_a   1.000
_cell.length_b   1.000
_cell.length_c   1.000
_cell.angle_alpha   90.00
_cell.angle_beta   90.00
_cell.angle_gamma   90.00
#
_symmetry.space_group_name_H-M   'P 1'
#
loop_
_entity.id
_entity.type
_entity.pdbx_description
1 polymer ?
#
loop_
_entity_poly.entity_id
_entity_poly.type
_entity_poly.pdbx_seq_one_letter_code
_entity_poly.pdbx_strand_id
1 'polypeptide(L)'
;MSFSTRHIGPDDAQVQAMLAVLGHRDLDALIDAALPPAIRAGASGEPLRLPPAADEAATTAALRAIARRNTVRRPMIGLGYHGTHTPPVVRRNVLESPSWYTAYTPYQPEIAQGRLEALLNFQTAVADLTGLAVAGASMLDEPTAAAEAVALMRRASRAPEGAVLVVDADVLPQTLAVVRTRAEAVGTEVVVADTADGLPETPHGVFGVLLQLPGTSGLLRDLAPVVAAAHERGALVTVAADLLALAVVRPPGELGADVAVGSAQRFGVPMGGGGPHAGYLAVRSGLERQLPGRLVGVSRDAEGARAYRLALQTREQHIRRDKATSNICTAQVLLAVMAGMYAVFHGPEGIRAIAERTHARALGLAAGLRLAGLEVVHAAFFDTVQVRVPGRADAVLAAAADAGYWLRRVDADTVGVTCDETTTAEDVAAVLTAVTGTTPDAESRGDVTAGPGAVPPALRRDSAYLQHPVFSAHRSETAVLRYLKRLSDADYALDRGMIPLGSCTMKLNATTEMEPVSWPEFADVHPFAPAGDQAGTAELVADLEAALAEVTGYAAVSIQPNAGSQGELAGLLAIRAYHRANGEHQRVVCLVPASAHGTNAASAVLAGFTVVAVATGPAGEVDLGDLRAKVEVAGDRLGAVMVTYPSTHGVYEETITEVCAVVHAGGGQVYVDGANLNALVGLARPGAFGADVSHLNLHKTFCIPHGGGGPGVGPVGVAEHLAPFLPGRGRVGPVSGAPFGSAGILPVSWAYLRLMGPEGLRRATEVAVLSANYVAARLGEHYPVLYTGATGLVAHECVLDLRPITRATGVTVDDVAKRLIDHGFHAPTVSFPVAGTVMVEPTESEDLAEIDRFCDAMVAIAVEVGRVAAGEWELERSPLRQAPHTAAMLVGDWPHPYTREQAVYPAGVDRRAKYWPPVRRVDGAHGDRNLVCSCPPVAELAVDVGELAGAGQA
;
A
#
# COMPACT_ATOMS: atom_id res chain seq x y z
N MET A 1 -32.74 -0.55 11.62
CA MET A 1 -31.74 0.27 12.35
C MET A 1 -30.84 0.90 11.30
N SER A 2 -30.39 2.13 11.51
CA SER A 2 -29.42 2.77 10.60
C SER A 2 -28.06 2.10 10.74
N PHE A 3 -27.29 1.98 9.66
CA PHE A 3 -25.90 1.52 9.73
C PHE A 3 -25.00 2.48 10.53
N SER A 4 -25.33 3.77 10.54
CA SER A 4 -24.57 4.78 11.31
C SER A 4 -24.47 4.44 12.81
N THR A 5 -25.46 3.76 13.39
CA THR A 5 -25.43 3.31 14.81
C THR A 5 -24.61 2.04 15.02
N ARG A 6 -24.05 1.46 13.95
CA ARG A 6 -23.06 0.36 13.99
C ARG A 6 -21.66 0.88 13.72
N HIS A 7 -21.55 1.89 12.84
CA HIS A 7 -20.29 2.50 12.46
C HIS A 7 -19.74 3.48 13.50
N ILE A 8 -20.62 4.24 14.15
CA ILE A 8 -20.26 5.22 15.17
C ILE A 8 -20.36 4.52 16.53
N GLY A 9 -19.24 4.48 17.26
CA GLY A 9 -19.12 3.78 18.54
C GLY A 9 -19.96 4.43 19.65
N PRO A 10 -19.79 5.74 19.92
CA PRO A 10 -20.53 6.43 20.96
C PRO A 10 -22.02 6.55 20.63
N ASP A 11 -22.88 6.00 21.49
CA ASP A 11 -24.32 6.22 21.41
C ASP A 11 -24.71 7.65 21.82
N ASP A 12 -25.99 8.01 21.68
CA ASP A 12 -26.47 9.36 22.00
C ASP A 12 -26.18 9.77 23.47
N ALA A 13 -26.23 8.82 24.42
CA ALA A 13 -25.98 9.13 25.82
C ALA A 13 -24.49 9.34 26.09
N GLN A 14 -23.63 8.52 25.48
CA GLN A 14 -22.18 8.66 25.53
C GLN A 14 -21.72 9.97 24.88
N VAL A 15 -22.29 10.34 23.72
CA VAL A 15 -22.05 11.63 23.06
C VAL A 15 -22.36 12.79 24.00
N GLN A 16 -23.52 12.77 24.68
CA GLN A 16 -23.90 13.81 25.63
C GLN A 16 -22.97 13.87 26.84
N ALA A 17 -22.49 12.72 27.35
CA ALA A 17 -21.53 12.68 28.45
C ALA A 17 -20.19 13.32 28.06
N MET A 18 -19.68 13.02 26.86
CA MET A 18 -18.44 13.61 26.35
C MET A 18 -18.59 15.12 26.14
N LEU A 19 -19.71 15.56 25.55
CA LEU A 19 -20.02 16.99 25.36
C LEU A 19 -20.09 17.74 26.70
N ALA A 20 -20.67 17.13 27.73
CA ALA A 20 -20.74 17.73 29.06
C ALA A 20 -19.34 17.95 29.69
N VAL A 21 -18.40 17.02 29.47
CA VAL A 21 -17.00 17.18 29.90
C VAL A 21 -16.33 18.34 29.17
N LEU A 22 -16.65 18.54 27.89
CA LEU A 22 -16.12 19.65 27.08
C LEU A 22 -16.86 20.97 27.28
N GLY A 23 -18.01 20.97 27.98
CA GLY A 23 -18.82 22.17 28.21
C GLY A 23 -19.67 22.62 27.00
N HIS A 24 -19.95 21.73 26.04
CA HIS A 24 -20.82 22.01 24.89
C HIS A 24 -22.20 21.37 25.06
N ARG A 25 -23.24 22.00 24.51
CA ARG A 25 -24.64 21.55 24.64
C ARG A 25 -25.06 20.47 23.63
N ASP A 26 -24.42 20.45 22.47
CA ASP A 26 -24.71 19.57 21.32
C ASP A 26 -23.50 19.54 20.38
N LEU A 27 -23.50 18.62 19.41
CA LEU A 27 -22.43 18.48 18.41
C LEU A 27 -22.28 19.73 17.55
N ASP A 28 -23.39 20.37 17.18
CA ASP A 28 -23.38 21.62 16.42
C ASP A 28 -22.59 22.71 17.15
N ALA A 29 -22.82 22.91 18.45
CA ALA A 29 -22.09 23.91 19.25
C ALA A 29 -20.60 23.57 19.41
N LEU A 30 -20.20 22.30 19.37
CA LEU A 30 -18.80 21.92 19.34
C LEU A 30 -18.17 22.27 17.99
N ILE A 31 -18.82 21.92 16.88
CA ILE A 31 -18.31 22.22 15.53
C ILE A 31 -18.26 23.72 15.29
N ASP A 32 -19.27 24.48 15.72
CA ASP A 32 -19.31 25.94 15.62
C ASP A 32 -18.10 26.59 16.31
N ALA A 33 -17.60 25.98 17.39
CA ALA A 33 -16.45 26.46 18.14
C ALA A 33 -15.11 25.99 17.54
N ALA A 34 -15.07 24.81 16.92
CA ALA A 34 -13.83 24.22 16.39
C ALA A 34 -13.52 24.63 14.94
N LEU A 35 -14.54 24.66 14.06
CA LEU A 35 -14.37 24.83 12.62
C LEU A 35 -14.47 26.31 12.22
N PRO A 36 -13.49 26.86 11.49
CA PRO A 36 -13.51 28.25 11.05
C PRO A 36 -14.76 28.59 10.20
N PRO A 37 -15.47 29.69 10.51
CA PRO A 37 -16.65 30.10 9.76
C PRO A 37 -16.40 30.30 8.25
N ALA A 38 -15.16 30.67 7.89
CA ALA A 38 -14.77 30.94 6.50
C ALA A 38 -14.79 29.70 5.58
N ILE A 39 -14.63 28.50 6.14
CA ILE A 39 -14.59 27.25 5.36
C ILE A 39 -15.81 26.36 5.56
N ARG A 40 -16.63 26.68 6.57
CA ARG A 40 -17.85 25.93 6.87
C ARG A 40 -18.74 25.99 5.64
N ALA A 41 -18.83 24.84 4.96
CA ALA A 41 -19.51 24.58 3.69
C ALA A 41 -19.79 25.85 2.85
N GLY A 42 -18.82 26.28 2.02
CA GLY A 42 -18.94 27.44 1.11
C GLY A 42 -20.38 27.93 0.84
N ALA A 43 -20.85 28.85 1.67
CA ALA A 43 -22.03 29.72 1.56
C ALA A 43 -23.49 29.19 1.53
N SER A 44 -23.84 27.89 1.60
CA SER A 44 -25.27 27.47 1.55
C SER A 44 -25.83 26.68 2.74
N GLY A 45 -25.01 26.00 3.55
CA GLY A 45 -25.49 25.10 4.60
C GLY A 45 -26.29 23.89 4.07
N GLU A 46 -26.23 23.62 2.77
CA GLU A 46 -26.97 22.54 2.13
C GLU A 46 -26.35 21.18 2.45
N PRO A 47 -27.18 20.16 2.76
CA PRO A 47 -26.74 18.78 2.90
C PRO A 47 -25.97 18.29 1.67
N LEU A 48 -25.06 17.33 1.86
CA LEU A 48 -24.42 16.64 0.75
C LEU A 48 -25.48 16.08 -0.19
N ARG A 49 -25.33 16.31 -1.50
CA ARG A 49 -26.21 15.79 -2.54
C ARG A 49 -25.88 14.34 -2.86
N LEU A 50 -25.90 13.51 -1.82
CA LEU A 50 -25.79 12.07 -1.93
C LEU A 50 -27.17 11.44 -1.73
N PRO A 51 -27.39 10.23 -2.27
CA PRO A 51 -28.59 9.50 -1.96
C PRO A 51 -28.75 9.24 -0.45
N PRO A 52 -30.00 9.11 0.05
CA PRO A 52 -30.24 8.82 1.46
C PRO A 52 -29.61 7.48 1.87
N ALA A 53 -29.27 7.36 3.15
CA ALA A 53 -28.72 6.16 3.75
C ALA A 53 -29.60 4.94 3.45
N ALA A 54 -28.98 3.86 2.98
CA ALA A 54 -29.60 2.56 2.81
C ALA A 54 -29.21 1.65 3.99
N ASP A 55 -30.04 0.64 4.29
CA ASP A 55 -29.64 -0.40 5.22
C ASP A 55 -28.65 -1.39 4.58
N GLU A 56 -28.09 -2.29 5.39
CA GLU A 56 -27.10 -3.28 4.96
C GLU A 56 -27.65 -4.18 3.85
N ALA A 57 -28.90 -4.65 3.97
CA ALA A 57 -29.50 -5.55 3.01
C ALA A 57 -29.74 -4.87 1.65
N ALA A 58 -30.25 -3.63 1.66
CA ALA A 58 -30.48 -2.84 0.46
C ALA A 58 -29.15 -2.46 -0.23
N THR A 59 -28.12 -2.12 0.54
CA THR A 59 -26.77 -1.83 0.01
C THR A 59 -26.17 -3.06 -0.67
N THR A 60 -26.21 -4.23 -0.01
CA THR A 60 -25.74 -5.49 -0.61
C THR A 60 -26.53 -5.86 -1.86
N ALA A 61 -27.86 -5.66 -1.86
CA ALA A 61 -28.69 -5.92 -3.04
C ALA A 61 -28.34 -4.98 -4.21
N ALA A 62 -28.10 -3.70 -3.94
CA ALA A 62 -27.67 -2.73 -4.95
C ALA A 62 -26.29 -3.08 -5.51
N LEU A 63 -25.31 -3.40 -4.66
CA LEU A 63 -23.99 -3.87 -5.11
C LEU A 63 -24.09 -5.15 -5.93
N ARG A 64 -24.95 -6.10 -5.54
CA ARG A 64 -25.19 -7.32 -6.34
C ARG A 64 -25.77 -7.00 -7.71
N ALA A 65 -26.64 -6.00 -7.81
CA ALA A 65 -27.18 -5.57 -9.10
C ALA A 65 -26.09 -4.98 -10.01
N ILE A 66 -25.20 -4.14 -9.45
CA ILE A 66 -24.03 -3.60 -10.17
C ILE A 66 -23.10 -4.74 -10.58
N ALA A 67 -22.73 -5.62 -9.65
CA ALA A 67 -21.83 -6.74 -9.88
C ALA A 67 -22.30 -7.66 -11.02
N ARG A 68 -23.61 -7.97 -11.09
CA ARG A 68 -24.20 -8.81 -12.15
C ARG A 68 -24.11 -8.22 -13.56
N ARG A 69 -23.74 -6.94 -13.69
CA ARG A 69 -23.49 -6.31 -14.99
C ARG A 69 -22.07 -6.54 -15.50
N ASN A 70 -21.17 -7.05 -14.65
CA ASN A 70 -19.92 -7.61 -15.11
C ASN A 70 -20.16 -9.01 -15.67
N THR A 71 -19.42 -9.36 -16.71
CA THR A 71 -19.38 -10.72 -17.23
C THR A 71 -18.05 -11.34 -16.80
N VAL A 72 -18.10 -12.50 -16.13
CA VAL A 72 -16.89 -13.24 -15.78
C VAL A 72 -16.65 -14.31 -16.84
N ARG A 73 -15.53 -14.19 -17.56
CA ARG A 73 -15.06 -15.16 -18.57
C ARG A 73 -13.72 -15.75 -18.13
N ARG A 74 -13.28 -16.82 -18.77
CA ARG A 74 -11.92 -17.35 -18.55
C ARG A 74 -10.89 -16.33 -19.09
N PRO A 75 -10.01 -15.76 -18.24
CA PRO A 75 -9.01 -14.81 -18.69
C PRO A 75 -7.88 -15.53 -19.41
N MET A 76 -7.55 -15.11 -20.64
CA MET A 76 -6.37 -15.56 -21.39
C MET A 76 -5.70 -14.40 -22.14
N ILE A 77 -5.85 -13.18 -21.62
CA ILE A 77 -5.23 -11.96 -22.16
C ILE A 77 -3.74 -11.86 -21.78
N GLY A 78 -3.39 -12.27 -20.56
CA GLY A 78 -2.04 -12.10 -20.00
C GLY A 78 -1.79 -10.65 -19.60
N LEU A 79 -0.74 -10.03 -20.14
CA LEU A 79 -0.35 -8.65 -19.79
C LEU A 79 -0.08 -8.45 -18.30
N GLY A 80 0.50 -9.46 -17.62
CA GLY A 80 0.85 -9.39 -16.19
C GLY A 80 -0.31 -9.70 -15.24
N TYR A 81 -1.48 -10.08 -15.75
CA TYR A 81 -2.64 -10.52 -14.97
C TYR A 81 -3.10 -11.90 -15.46
N HIS A 82 -3.16 -12.85 -14.54
CA HIS A 82 -3.38 -14.26 -14.85
C HIS A 82 -4.43 -14.85 -13.90
N GLY A 83 -5.27 -15.76 -14.37
CA GLY A 83 -6.11 -16.56 -13.50
C GLY A 83 -5.25 -17.36 -12.52
N THR A 84 -5.70 -17.44 -11.27
CA THR A 84 -5.04 -18.23 -10.22
C THR A 84 -6.08 -18.78 -9.25
N HIS A 85 -5.76 -19.89 -8.60
CA HIS A 85 -6.56 -20.42 -7.51
C HIS A 85 -6.06 -19.83 -6.18
N THR A 86 -6.79 -18.85 -5.63
CA THR A 86 -6.59 -18.44 -4.24
C THR A 86 -6.91 -19.63 -3.32
N PRO A 87 -5.94 -20.16 -2.55
CA PRO A 87 -6.23 -21.28 -1.64
C PRO A 87 -7.36 -20.89 -0.69
N PRO A 88 -8.46 -21.67 -0.58
CA PRO A 88 -9.62 -21.29 0.22
C PRO A 88 -9.29 -20.99 1.69
N VAL A 89 -8.29 -21.69 2.25
CA VAL A 89 -7.78 -21.45 3.60
C VAL A 89 -7.13 -20.07 3.75
N VAL A 90 -6.43 -19.57 2.72
CA VAL A 90 -5.84 -18.22 2.70
C VAL A 90 -6.92 -17.17 2.48
N ARG A 91 -7.86 -17.41 1.54
CA ARG A 91 -9.00 -16.50 1.33
C ARG A 91 -9.77 -16.27 2.63
N ARG A 92 -10.19 -17.36 3.29
CA ARG A 92 -11.03 -17.30 4.49
C ARG A 92 -10.30 -16.76 5.72
N ASN A 93 -9.03 -17.14 5.92
CA ASN A 93 -8.31 -16.87 7.17
C ASN A 93 -7.26 -15.76 7.06
N VAL A 94 -7.18 -15.07 5.91
CA VAL A 94 -6.34 -13.87 5.70
C VAL A 94 -7.16 -12.76 5.07
N LEU A 95 -7.63 -12.92 3.82
CA LEU A 95 -8.37 -11.87 3.10
C LEU A 95 -9.71 -11.52 3.78
N GLU A 96 -10.44 -12.54 4.25
CA GLU A 96 -11.74 -12.40 4.91
C GLU A 96 -11.62 -12.38 6.45
N SER A 97 -10.41 -12.20 6.99
CA SER A 97 -10.14 -12.22 8.43
C SER A 97 -9.74 -10.84 8.97
N PRO A 98 -10.53 -10.21 9.86
CA PRO A 98 -10.21 -8.89 10.41
C PRO A 98 -8.92 -8.87 11.21
N SER A 99 -8.51 -10.00 11.79
CA SER A 99 -7.22 -10.15 12.49
C SER A 99 -6.00 -9.91 11.58
N TRP A 100 -6.18 -9.96 10.25
CA TRP A 100 -5.13 -9.70 9.27
C TRP A 100 -5.27 -8.37 8.54
N TYR A 101 -6.50 -7.94 8.26
CA TYR A 101 -6.72 -6.75 7.44
C TYR A 101 -6.93 -5.44 8.23
N THR A 102 -7.24 -5.48 9.53
CA THR A 102 -7.57 -4.25 10.28
C THR A 102 -6.37 -3.55 10.90
N ALA A 103 -5.27 -4.26 11.19
CA ALA A 103 -4.04 -3.62 11.64
C ALA A 103 -3.42 -2.77 10.51
N TYR A 104 -2.50 -1.85 10.87
CA TYR A 104 -1.73 -1.09 9.89
C TYR A 104 -0.23 -1.45 9.94
N THR A 105 0.59 -0.61 9.31
CA THR A 105 2.06 -0.74 9.23
C THR A 105 2.65 -1.19 10.57
N PRO A 106 3.57 -2.19 10.60
CA PRO A 106 4.13 -2.74 11.83
C PRO A 106 5.14 -1.79 12.50
N TYR A 107 4.69 -0.59 12.88
CA TYR A 107 5.49 0.42 13.61
C TYR A 107 5.87 -0.05 15.03
N GLN A 108 5.02 -0.84 15.66
CA GLN A 108 5.26 -1.49 16.95
C GLN A 108 5.60 -2.97 16.72
N PRO A 109 6.88 -3.32 16.50
CA PRO A 109 7.26 -4.68 16.08
C PRO A 109 6.88 -5.75 17.12
N GLU A 110 6.90 -5.42 18.41
CA GLU A 110 6.62 -6.34 19.50
C GLU A 110 5.19 -6.89 19.48
N ILE A 111 4.27 -6.22 18.77
CA ILE A 111 2.86 -6.61 18.61
C ILE A 111 2.48 -6.81 17.13
N ALA A 112 3.49 -7.11 16.31
CA ALA A 112 3.37 -7.26 14.87
C ALA A 112 4.27 -8.38 14.30
N GLN A 113 4.75 -9.28 15.15
CA GLN A 113 5.69 -10.33 14.74
C GLN A 113 5.09 -11.29 13.70
N GLY A 114 3.78 -11.51 13.73
CA GLY A 114 3.08 -12.38 12.80
C GLY A 114 3.13 -11.87 11.37
N ARG A 115 2.67 -10.63 11.13
CA ARG A 115 2.75 -10.04 9.79
C ARG A 115 4.17 -9.72 9.35
N LEU A 116 5.07 -9.41 10.27
CA LEU A 116 6.50 -9.24 9.95
C LEU A 116 7.13 -10.55 9.48
N GLU A 117 6.83 -11.69 10.13
CA GLU A 117 7.28 -13.01 9.67
C GLU A 117 6.67 -13.36 8.30
N ALA A 118 5.37 -13.11 8.11
CA ALA A 118 4.70 -13.35 6.82
C ALA A 118 5.31 -12.52 5.67
N LEU A 119 5.69 -11.26 5.93
CA LEU A 119 6.41 -10.42 4.98
C LEU A 119 7.84 -10.91 4.73
N LEU A 120 8.52 -11.44 5.76
CA LEU A 120 9.84 -12.04 5.58
C LEU A 120 9.77 -13.32 4.72
N ASN A 121 8.70 -14.11 4.84
CA ASN A 121 8.43 -15.24 3.94
C ASN A 121 8.26 -14.76 2.49
N PHE A 122 7.50 -13.67 2.27
CA PHE A 122 7.34 -13.06 0.96
C PHE A 122 8.69 -12.59 0.38
N GLN A 123 9.48 -11.84 1.16
CA GLN A 123 10.81 -11.38 0.73
C GLN A 123 11.72 -12.55 0.35
N THR A 124 11.72 -13.60 1.17
CA THR A 124 12.52 -14.81 0.93
C THR A 124 12.07 -15.51 -0.35
N ALA A 125 10.76 -15.64 -0.56
CA ALA A 125 10.22 -16.26 -1.77
C ALA A 125 10.60 -15.49 -3.04
N VAL A 126 10.50 -14.15 -3.01
CA VAL A 126 10.92 -13.31 -4.14
C VAL A 126 12.43 -13.38 -4.37
N ALA A 127 13.24 -13.29 -3.31
CA ALA A 127 14.70 -13.39 -3.42
C ALA A 127 15.14 -14.73 -4.04
N ASP A 128 14.63 -15.85 -3.51
CA ASP A 128 14.92 -17.20 -4.02
C ASP A 128 14.48 -17.37 -5.48
N LEU A 129 13.26 -16.92 -5.83
CA LEU A 129 12.73 -17.09 -7.18
C LEU A 129 13.48 -16.22 -8.19
N THR A 130 13.84 -14.98 -7.83
CA THR A 130 14.57 -14.06 -8.70
C THR A 130 16.07 -14.32 -8.74
N GLY A 131 16.62 -15.10 -7.80
CA GLY A 131 18.06 -15.33 -7.67
C GLY A 131 18.83 -14.09 -7.19
N LEU A 132 18.14 -13.12 -6.59
CA LEU A 132 18.73 -11.88 -6.07
C LEU A 132 18.81 -11.90 -4.55
N ALA A 133 19.64 -11.02 -3.99
CA ALA A 133 20.02 -11.09 -2.58
C ALA A 133 18.93 -10.59 -1.62
N VAL A 134 18.23 -9.50 -1.97
CA VAL A 134 17.27 -8.84 -1.07
C VAL A 134 16.05 -8.40 -1.85
N ALA A 135 14.86 -8.66 -1.30
CA ALA A 135 13.58 -8.15 -1.80
C ALA A 135 12.92 -7.22 -0.78
N GLY A 136 12.21 -6.20 -1.25
CA GLY A 136 11.39 -5.33 -0.40
C GLY A 136 10.08 -5.97 0.04
N ALA A 137 9.42 -5.36 1.03
CA ALA A 137 8.13 -5.78 1.57
C ALA A 137 6.95 -5.22 0.75
N SER A 138 7.00 -5.47 -0.56
CA SER A 138 6.07 -5.07 -1.64
C SER A 138 6.18 -3.63 -2.19
N MET A 139 5.66 -3.49 -3.42
CA MET A 139 5.40 -2.28 -4.20
C MET A 139 3.90 -2.24 -4.58
N LEU A 140 3.46 -1.15 -5.22
CA LEU A 140 2.03 -0.93 -5.51
C LEU A 140 1.47 -1.80 -6.64
N ASP A 141 2.24 -1.97 -7.72
CA ASP A 141 1.99 -2.84 -8.86
C ASP A 141 3.31 -3.05 -9.65
N GLU A 142 3.32 -3.88 -10.69
CA GLU A 142 4.51 -4.08 -11.53
C GLU A 142 4.98 -2.79 -12.24
N PRO A 143 4.10 -2.01 -12.90
CA PRO A 143 4.52 -0.79 -13.58
C PRO A 143 5.19 0.26 -12.69
N THR A 144 4.66 0.46 -11.47
CA THR A 144 5.27 1.35 -10.48
C THR A 144 6.56 0.78 -9.90
N ALA A 145 6.66 -0.54 -9.70
CA ALA A 145 7.92 -1.18 -9.32
C ALA A 145 9.01 -0.99 -10.40
N ALA A 146 8.66 -1.11 -11.67
CA ALA A 146 9.57 -0.84 -12.79
C ALA A 146 10.01 0.63 -12.83
N ALA A 147 9.10 1.58 -12.63
CA ALA A 147 9.46 3.00 -12.54
C ALA A 147 10.38 3.31 -11.35
N GLU A 148 10.18 2.64 -10.22
CA GLU A 148 11.04 2.77 -9.05
C GLU A 148 12.41 2.12 -9.25
N ALA A 149 12.48 1.01 -10.01
CA ALA A 149 13.75 0.43 -10.44
C ALA A 149 14.53 1.37 -11.36
N VAL A 150 13.85 2.09 -12.26
CA VAL A 150 14.49 3.16 -13.08
C VAL A 150 15.06 4.27 -12.19
N ALA A 151 14.29 4.75 -11.21
CA ALA A 151 14.76 5.76 -10.27
C ALA A 151 15.96 5.25 -9.43
N LEU A 152 15.92 3.99 -9.00
CA LEU A 152 17.00 3.31 -8.31
C LEU A 152 18.26 3.24 -9.19
N MET A 153 18.15 2.78 -10.43
CA MET A 153 19.27 2.70 -11.36
C MET A 153 19.89 4.08 -11.59
N ARG A 154 19.06 5.13 -11.73
CA ARG A 154 19.54 6.50 -11.88
C ARG A 154 20.31 6.99 -10.66
N ARG A 155 19.83 6.71 -9.44
CA ARG A 155 20.52 7.08 -8.18
C ARG A 155 21.84 6.32 -7.98
N ALA A 156 21.92 5.08 -8.44
CA ALA A 156 23.08 4.21 -8.27
C ALA A 156 24.12 4.37 -9.40
N SER A 157 23.70 4.85 -10.57
CA SER A 157 24.57 5.01 -11.73
C SER A 157 25.53 6.20 -11.60
N ARG A 158 26.68 6.08 -12.28
CA ARG A 158 27.66 7.16 -12.48
C ARG A 158 27.64 7.73 -13.89
N ALA A 159 26.66 7.33 -14.71
CA ALA A 159 26.50 7.81 -16.07
C ALA A 159 26.31 9.35 -16.07
N PRO A 160 26.78 10.05 -17.12
CA PRO A 160 26.68 11.50 -17.20
C PRO A 160 25.23 11.97 -17.27
N GLU A 161 25.03 13.26 -17.02
CA GLU A 161 23.79 13.94 -17.34
C GLU A 161 23.46 13.76 -18.84
N GLY A 162 22.18 13.56 -19.17
CA GLY A 162 21.75 13.21 -20.53
C GLY A 162 21.83 11.72 -20.90
N ALA A 163 22.48 10.86 -20.10
CA ALA A 163 22.42 9.41 -20.33
C ALA A 163 20.96 8.91 -20.27
N VAL A 164 20.61 7.98 -21.16
CA VAL A 164 19.22 7.55 -21.39
C VAL A 164 18.88 6.24 -20.69
N LEU A 165 17.59 5.98 -20.53
CA LEU A 165 17.05 4.65 -20.21
C LEU A 165 16.74 3.92 -21.52
N VAL A 166 17.26 2.70 -21.69
CA VAL A 166 16.81 1.81 -22.76
C VAL A 166 15.72 0.89 -22.22
N VAL A 167 14.60 0.78 -22.92
CA VAL A 167 13.50 -0.14 -22.58
C VAL A 167 13.32 -1.09 -23.76
N ASP A 168 13.32 -2.39 -23.48
CA ASP A 168 13.07 -3.39 -24.51
C ASP A 168 11.66 -3.26 -25.08
N ALA A 169 11.53 -3.40 -26.40
CA ALA A 169 10.27 -3.29 -27.11
C ALA A 169 9.22 -4.33 -26.67
N ASP A 170 9.67 -5.42 -26.04
CA ASP A 170 8.82 -6.51 -25.54
C ASP A 170 8.45 -6.36 -24.05
N VAL A 171 8.68 -5.19 -23.43
CA VAL A 171 8.14 -4.85 -22.11
C VAL A 171 6.62 -4.67 -22.17
N LEU A 172 5.90 -4.97 -21.08
CA LEU A 172 4.45 -4.80 -21.03
C LEU A 172 4.03 -3.35 -21.36
N PRO A 173 3.00 -3.13 -22.20
CA PRO A 173 2.60 -1.79 -22.63
C PRO A 173 2.28 -0.83 -21.47
N GLN A 174 1.58 -1.30 -20.45
CA GLN A 174 1.24 -0.51 -19.26
C GLN A 174 2.47 -0.21 -18.38
N THR A 175 3.44 -1.13 -18.32
CA THR A 175 4.73 -0.91 -17.66
C THR A 175 5.48 0.22 -18.35
N LEU A 176 5.60 0.17 -19.69
CA LEU A 176 6.21 1.24 -20.47
C LEU A 176 5.48 2.58 -20.30
N ALA A 177 4.15 2.59 -20.26
CA ALA A 177 3.36 3.82 -20.12
C ALA A 177 3.61 4.52 -18.76
N VAL A 178 3.65 3.78 -17.66
CA VAL A 178 3.95 4.35 -16.32
C VAL A 178 5.41 4.79 -16.23
N VAL A 179 6.34 3.99 -16.77
CA VAL A 179 7.78 4.35 -16.82
C VAL A 179 7.99 5.64 -17.61
N ARG A 180 7.36 5.79 -18.79
CA ARG A 180 7.44 7.04 -19.58
C ARG A 180 6.88 8.23 -18.81
N THR A 181 5.69 8.07 -18.22
CA THR A 181 5.06 9.15 -17.42
C THR A 181 5.98 9.64 -16.30
N ARG A 182 6.62 8.71 -15.58
CA ARG A 182 7.58 9.03 -14.52
C ARG A 182 8.89 9.62 -15.05
N ALA A 183 9.43 9.08 -16.13
CA ALA A 183 10.67 9.54 -16.75
C ALA A 183 10.53 10.95 -17.30
N GLU A 184 9.44 11.25 -18.03
CA GLU A 184 9.13 12.58 -18.57
C GLU A 184 8.98 13.64 -17.46
N ALA A 185 8.46 13.25 -16.30
CA ALA A 185 8.35 14.15 -15.16
C ALA A 185 9.73 14.63 -14.68
N VAL A 186 10.71 13.74 -14.59
CA VAL A 186 12.05 14.10 -14.10
C VAL A 186 13.06 14.40 -15.23
N GLY A 187 12.60 14.50 -16.48
CA GLY A 187 13.47 14.81 -17.63
C GLY A 187 14.39 13.67 -18.06
N THR A 188 14.02 12.42 -17.77
CA THR A 188 14.74 11.23 -18.24
C THR A 188 14.24 10.83 -19.63
N GLU A 189 15.15 10.72 -20.59
CA GLU A 189 14.85 10.19 -21.92
C GLU A 189 14.71 8.66 -21.90
N VAL A 190 13.67 8.16 -22.59
CA VAL A 190 13.36 6.74 -22.72
C VAL A 190 13.47 6.33 -24.18
N VAL A 191 14.44 5.47 -24.49
CA VAL A 191 14.64 4.88 -25.82
C VAL A 191 14.06 3.48 -25.84
N VAL A 192 13.05 3.24 -26.68
CA VAL A 192 12.48 1.91 -26.88
C VAL A 192 13.16 1.25 -28.08
N ALA A 193 13.72 0.05 -27.87
CA ALA A 193 14.42 -0.70 -28.90
C ALA A 193 14.22 -2.20 -28.73
N ASP A 194 14.27 -2.96 -29.84
CA ASP A 194 14.47 -4.41 -29.75
C ASP A 194 15.93 -4.66 -29.31
N THR A 195 16.11 -5.27 -28.14
CA THR A 195 17.46 -5.52 -27.61
C THR A 195 18.00 -6.91 -27.95
N ALA A 196 17.33 -7.65 -28.84
CA ALA A 196 17.82 -8.94 -29.32
C ALA A 196 19.16 -8.81 -30.08
N ASP A 197 19.34 -7.74 -30.84
CA ASP A 197 20.55 -7.47 -31.62
C ASP A 197 21.57 -6.57 -30.89
N GLY A 198 21.36 -6.32 -29.60
CA GLY A 198 22.20 -5.48 -28.74
C GLY A 198 21.57 -4.14 -28.37
N LEU A 199 22.35 -3.30 -27.67
CA LEU A 199 21.87 -2.00 -27.18
C LEU A 199 22.08 -0.90 -28.24
N PRO A 200 21.12 0.03 -28.40
CA PRO A 200 21.26 1.13 -29.33
C PRO A 200 22.46 2.03 -28.97
N GLU A 201 23.06 2.65 -29.98
CA GLU A 201 24.05 3.71 -29.79
C GLU A 201 23.35 5.00 -29.37
N THR A 202 23.88 5.67 -28.34
CA THR A 202 23.25 6.85 -27.74
C THR A 202 24.31 7.94 -27.49
N PRO A 203 24.01 9.24 -27.71
CA PRO A 203 25.02 10.29 -27.64
C PRO A 203 25.69 10.46 -26.27
N HIS A 204 24.93 10.22 -25.20
CA HIS A 204 25.36 10.43 -23.81
C HIS A 204 25.47 9.12 -23.01
N GLY A 205 25.40 7.97 -23.70
CA GLY A 205 25.42 6.66 -23.08
C GLY A 205 24.09 6.25 -22.42
N VAL A 206 24.13 5.09 -21.78
CA VAL A 206 22.97 4.44 -21.15
C VAL A 206 23.26 4.32 -19.66
N PHE A 207 22.31 4.74 -18.81
CA PHE A 207 22.46 4.55 -17.35
C PHE A 207 21.73 3.29 -16.86
N GLY A 208 20.72 2.84 -17.60
CA GLY A 208 19.88 1.71 -17.22
C GLY A 208 19.23 1.03 -18.42
N VAL A 209 18.94 -0.26 -18.28
CA VAL A 209 18.19 -1.07 -19.24
C VAL A 209 17.03 -1.77 -18.52
N LEU A 210 15.82 -1.67 -19.07
CA LEU A 210 14.64 -2.40 -18.60
C LEU A 210 14.25 -3.48 -19.60
N LEU A 211 14.27 -4.73 -19.16
CA LEU A 211 13.92 -5.93 -19.92
C LEU A 211 12.69 -6.62 -19.31
N GLN A 212 12.06 -7.55 -20.03
CA GLN A 212 10.95 -8.36 -19.54
C GLN A 212 11.22 -9.87 -19.73
N LEU A 213 10.80 -10.70 -18.77
CA LEU A 213 10.97 -12.16 -18.79
C LEU A 213 9.74 -12.91 -18.22
N PRO A 214 8.96 -13.62 -19.05
CA PRO A 214 8.93 -13.58 -20.52
C PRO A 214 8.49 -12.21 -21.05
N GLY A 215 8.79 -11.92 -22.31
CA GLY A 215 8.34 -10.69 -22.95
C GLY A 215 6.81 -10.63 -23.15
N THR A 216 6.27 -9.45 -23.47
CA THR A 216 4.83 -9.24 -23.71
C THR A 216 4.31 -10.10 -24.86
N SER A 217 5.17 -10.45 -25.81
CA SER A 217 4.88 -11.35 -26.92
C SER A 217 4.80 -12.83 -26.52
N GLY A 218 5.23 -13.15 -25.29
CA GLY A 218 5.47 -14.51 -24.82
C GLY A 218 6.89 -15.00 -25.12
N LEU A 219 7.70 -14.25 -25.88
CA LEU A 219 9.07 -14.65 -26.23
C LEU A 219 9.90 -14.94 -24.97
N LEU A 220 10.49 -16.13 -24.98
CA LEU A 220 11.49 -16.54 -24.01
C LEU A 220 12.85 -16.65 -24.71
N ARG A 221 13.79 -15.77 -24.35
CA ARG A 221 15.14 -15.69 -24.93
C ARG A 221 16.22 -15.56 -23.84
N ASP A 222 17.47 -15.80 -24.21
CA ASP A 222 18.60 -15.57 -23.32
C ASP A 222 18.88 -14.07 -23.20
N LEU A 223 18.77 -13.53 -21.99
CA LEU A 223 19.04 -12.12 -21.70
C LEU A 223 20.48 -11.87 -21.25
N ALA A 224 21.26 -12.90 -20.94
CA ALA A 224 22.64 -12.73 -20.45
C ALA A 224 23.53 -11.91 -21.40
N PRO A 225 23.45 -12.06 -22.74
CA PRO A 225 24.25 -11.24 -23.66
C PRO A 225 23.93 -9.74 -23.59
N VAL A 226 22.65 -9.35 -23.51
CA VAL A 226 22.26 -7.93 -23.41
C VAL A 226 22.60 -7.37 -22.02
N VAL A 227 22.50 -8.18 -20.97
CA VAL A 227 22.93 -7.78 -19.61
C VAL A 227 24.42 -7.48 -19.59
N ALA A 228 25.25 -8.38 -20.15
CA ALA A 228 26.70 -8.17 -20.24
C ALA A 228 27.05 -6.90 -21.03
N ALA A 229 26.40 -6.69 -22.19
CA ALA A 229 26.61 -5.48 -23.00
C ALA A 229 26.22 -4.19 -22.28
N ALA A 230 25.19 -4.23 -21.43
CA ALA A 230 24.80 -3.09 -20.59
C ALA A 230 25.88 -2.77 -19.53
N HIS A 231 26.39 -3.81 -18.86
CA HIS A 231 27.43 -3.67 -17.83
C HIS A 231 28.76 -3.19 -18.41
N GLU A 232 29.13 -3.61 -19.61
CA GLU A 232 30.31 -3.08 -20.34
C GLU A 232 30.22 -1.57 -20.59
N ARG A 233 28.99 -1.04 -20.72
CA ARG A 233 28.71 0.40 -20.86
C ARG A 233 28.48 1.11 -19.52
N GLY A 234 28.62 0.41 -18.39
CA GLY A 234 28.40 0.96 -17.05
C GLY A 234 26.93 1.20 -16.69
N ALA A 235 25.99 0.67 -17.47
CA ALA A 235 24.57 0.72 -17.19
C ALA A 235 24.16 -0.37 -16.18
N LEU A 236 23.10 -0.14 -15.41
CA LEU A 236 22.46 -1.17 -14.58
C LEU A 236 21.31 -1.83 -15.35
N VAL A 237 20.93 -3.05 -14.97
CA VAL A 237 19.87 -3.80 -15.65
C VAL A 237 18.77 -4.21 -14.69
N THR A 238 17.54 -3.87 -15.07
CA THR A 238 16.31 -4.34 -14.44
C THR A 238 15.62 -5.35 -15.35
N VAL A 239 15.18 -6.49 -14.79
CA VAL A 239 14.31 -7.45 -15.48
C VAL A 239 12.95 -7.50 -14.78
N ALA A 240 11.89 -7.12 -15.49
CA ALA A 240 10.52 -7.35 -15.07
C ALA A 240 10.16 -8.83 -15.34
N ALA A 241 9.96 -9.63 -14.30
CA ALA A 241 9.85 -11.08 -14.40
C ALA A 241 8.58 -11.65 -13.76
N ASP A 242 8.10 -12.78 -14.30
CA ASP A 242 6.96 -13.52 -13.76
C ASP A 242 7.42 -14.60 -12.76
N LEU A 243 7.00 -14.51 -11.50
CA LEU A 243 7.45 -15.43 -10.43
C LEU A 243 7.11 -16.91 -10.70
N LEU A 244 6.01 -17.21 -11.41
CA LEU A 244 5.67 -18.60 -11.75
C LEU A 244 6.56 -19.12 -12.88
N ALA A 245 6.85 -18.28 -13.89
CA ALA A 245 7.80 -18.62 -14.94
C ALA A 245 9.18 -18.94 -14.35
N LEU A 246 9.64 -18.15 -13.37
CA LEU A 246 10.93 -18.36 -12.69
C LEU A 246 11.03 -19.69 -11.91
N ALA A 247 9.92 -20.43 -11.72
CA ALA A 247 9.97 -21.77 -11.16
C ALA A 247 10.68 -22.78 -12.11
N VAL A 248 10.68 -22.51 -13.42
CA VAL A 248 11.22 -23.39 -14.48
C VAL A 248 12.17 -22.69 -15.45
N VAL A 249 12.17 -21.35 -15.50
CA VAL A 249 13.04 -20.50 -16.32
C VAL A 249 14.19 -19.93 -15.49
N ARG A 250 15.40 -19.86 -16.07
CA ARG A 250 16.59 -19.30 -15.45
C ARG A 250 16.30 -17.89 -14.91
N PRO A 251 16.54 -17.62 -13.62
CA PRO A 251 16.10 -16.38 -12.99
C PRO A 251 17.03 -15.18 -13.27
N PRO A 252 16.54 -13.93 -13.12
CA PRO A 252 17.31 -12.72 -13.40
C PRO A 252 18.69 -12.64 -12.74
N GLY A 253 18.82 -13.10 -11.49
CA GLY A 253 20.11 -13.09 -10.78
C GLY A 253 21.18 -13.98 -11.44
N GLU A 254 20.78 -15.11 -12.02
CA GLU A 254 21.67 -15.99 -12.77
C GLU A 254 22.01 -15.42 -14.17
N LEU A 255 21.19 -14.51 -14.69
CA LEU A 255 21.43 -13.77 -15.93
C LEU A 255 22.32 -12.53 -15.71
N GLY A 256 22.66 -12.22 -14.46
CA GLY A 256 23.48 -11.06 -14.08
C GLY A 256 22.70 -9.76 -13.86
N ALA A 257 21.37 -9.80 -13.77
CA ALA A 257 20.57 -8.60 -13.53
C ALA A 257 20.91 -7.94 -12.18
N ASP A 258 20.85 -6.61 -12.11
CA ASP A 258 21.04 -5.85 -10.87
C ASP A 258 19.76 -5.78 -10.04
N VAL A 259 18.61 -5.73 -10.74
CA VAL A 259 17.27 -5.56 -10.17
C VAL A 259 16.30 -6.50 -10.87
N ALA A 260 15.36 -7.07 -10.12
CA ALA A 260 14.19 -7.76 -10.66
C ALA A 260 12.92 -7.13 -10.11
N VAL A 261 11.93 -6.91 -10.96
CA VAL A 261 10.60 -6.38 -10.58
C VAL A 261 9.51 -7.27 -11.15
N GLY A 262 8.27 -7.09 -10.72
CA GLY A 262 7.14 -7.81 -11.28
C GLY A 262 5.92 -7.76 -10.38
N SER A 263 4.91 -8.57 -10.71
CA SER A 263 3.71 -8.77 -9.90
C SER A 263 3.75 -10.13 -9.20
N ALA A 264 3.33 -10.17 -7.92
CA ALA A 264 3.09 -11.41 -7.21
C ALA A 264 1.62 -11.89 -7.32
N GLN A 265 0.81 -11.28 -8.20
CA GLN A 265 -0.63 -11.54 -8.32
C GLN A 265 -0.97 -13.03 -8.50
N ARG A 266 -0.32 -13.71 -9.45
CA ARG A 266 -0.64 -15.10 -9.79
C ARG A 266 -0.20 -16.13 -8.73
N PHE A 267 0.32 -15.66 -7.59
CA PHE A 267 0.50 -16.47 -6.39
C PHE A 267 -0.75 -16.34 -5.51
N GLY A 268 -1.89 -16.80 -6.03
CA GLY A 268 -3.13 -16.94 -5.27
C GLY A 268 -3.82 -15.63 -4.90
N VAL A 269 -3.56 -14.50 -5.57
CA VAL A 269 -4.29 -13.24 -5.37
C VAL A 269 -5.24 -13.00 -6.55
N PRO A 270 -6.54 -12.71 -6.34
CA PRO A 270 -7.48 -12.47 -7.44
C PRO A 270 -7.09 -11.29 -8.33
N MET A 271 -7.46 -11.29 -9.61
CA MET A 271 -7.12 -10.20 -10.55
C MET A 271 -7.77 -8.87 -10.18
N GLY A 272 -8.98 -8.89 -9.60
CA GLY A 272 -9.65 -7.73 -9.01
C GLY A 272 -9.89 -6.57 -9.98
N GLY A 273 -10.04 -6.82 -11.28
CA GLY A 273 -10.14 -5.75 -12.29
C GLY A 273 -8.91 -4.83 -12.35
N GLY A 274 -7.75 -5.28 -11.85
CA GLY A 274 -6.51 -4.51 -11.81
C GLY A 274 -5.75 -4.56 -10.49
N GLY A 275 -6.43 -4.90 -9.39
CA GLY A 275 -5.80 -5.01 -8.08
C GLY A 275 -6.80 -5.06 -6.92
N PRO A 276 -6.29 -5.09 -5.68
CA PRO A 276 -4.88 -4.85 -5.33
C PRO A 276 -3.98 -6.08 -5.50
N HIS A 277 -2.72 -5.86 -5.88
CA HIS A 277 -1.68 -6.90 -5.95
C HIS A 277 -0.37 -6.37 -5.39
N ALA A 278 0.42 -7.21 -4.72
CA ALA A 278 1.78 -6.83 -4.36
C ALA A 278 2.67 -6.84 -5.61
N GLY A 279 3.11 -5.65 -6.04
CA GLY A 279 4.31 -5.56 -6.86
C GLY A 279 5.52 -6.00 -6.04
N TYR A 280 6.57 -6.51 -6.68
CA TYR A 280 7.83 -6.82 -6.02
C TYR A 280 9.00 -6.07 -6.65
N LEU A 281 10.03 -5.83 -5.85
CA LEU A 281 11.33 -5.35 -6.30
C LEU A 281 12.42 -6.02 -5.47
N ALA A 282 13.33 -6.70 -6.15
CA ALA A 282 14.50 -7.36 -5.59
C ALA A 282 15.78 -6.82 -6.22
N VAL A 283 16.86 -6.81 -5.44
CA VAL A 283 18.16 -6.26 -5.86
C VAL A 283 19.30 -7.21 -5.49
N ARG A 284 20.38 -7.13 -6.26
CA ARG A 284 21.65 -7.76 -5.87
C ARG A 284 22.28 -7.07 -4.66
N SER A 285 23.27 -7.73 -4.07
CA SER A 285 24.04 -7.16 -2.97
C SER A 285 24.71 -5.83 -3.34
N GLY A 286 24.70 -4.89 -2.38
CA GLY A 286 25.25 -3.53 -2.52
C GLY A 286 24.24 -2.46 -2.95
N LEU A 287 23.00 -2.84 -3.30
CA LEU A 287 21.93 -1.92 -3.68
C LEU A 287 20.81 -1.81 -2.62
N GLU A 288 20.93 -2.49 -1.48
CA GLU A 288 19.91 -2.58 -0.42
C GLU A 288 19.52 -1.20 0.11
N ARG A 289 20.49 -0.28 0.19
CA ARG A 289 20.28 1.10 0.65
C ARG A 289 19.49 1.96 -0.33
N GLN A 290 19.32 1.51 -1.57
CA GLN A 290 18.59 2.21 -2.62
C GLN A 290 17.15 1.69 -2.78
N LEU A 291 16.78 0.62 -2.09
CA LEU A 291 15.44 0.02 -2.16
C LEU A 291 14.35 1.06 -1.81
N PRO A 292 13.30 1.18 -2.62
CA PRO A 292 12.08 1.91 -2.26
C PRO A 292 11.28 1.12 -1.21
N GLY A 293 10.45 1.84 -0.45
CA GLY A 293 9.50 1.22 0.47
C GLY A 293 10.12 0.44 1.64
N ARG A 294 9.26 -0.36 2.26
CA ARG A 294 9.56 -1.10 3.48
C ARG A 294 10.44 -2.32 3.20
N LEU A 295 11.22 -2.70 4.21
CA LEU A 295 12.06 -3.89 4.22
C LEU A 295 11.95 -4.52 5.61
N VAL A 296 11.61 -5.79 5.72
CA VAL A 296 11.66 -6.53 6.98
C VAL A 296 13.07 -7.09 7.18
N GLY A 297 13.60 -6.96 8.39
CA GLY A 297 14.85 -7.57 8.80
C GLY A 297 14.74 -8.29 10.13
N VAL A 298 15.64 -9.26 10.31
CA VAL A 298 15.83 -9.98 11.56
C VAL A 298 16.68 -9.13 12.52
N SER A 299 16.30 -9.14 13.79
CA SER A 299 17.06 -8.59 14.90
C SER A 299 16.90 -9.50 16.13
N ARG A 300 17.23 -8.95 17.30
CA ARG A 300 17.02 -9.56 18.60
C ARG A 300 16.23 -8.62 19.51
N ASP A 301 15.55 -9.20 20.49
CA ASP A 301 14.91 -8.46 21.56
C ASP A 301 15.86 -8.24 22.75
N ALA A 302 15.35 -7.57 23.80
CA ALA A 302 16.10 -7.24 25.00
C ALA A 302 16.62 -8.45 25.79
N GLU A 303 16.08 -9.65 25.58
CA GLU A 303 16.55 -10.91 26.17
C GLU A 303 17.43 -11.71 25.20
N GLY A 304 17.74 -11.15 24.02
CA GLY A 304 18.55 -11.79 23.00
C GLY A 304 17.78 -12.76 22.11
N ALA A 305 16.48 -12.94 22.33
CA ALA A 305 15.64 -13.79 21.49
C ALA A 305 15.45 -13.14 20.11
N ARG A 306 15.29 -13.96 19.06
CA ARG A 306 15.08 -13.44 17.71
C ARG A 306 13.76 -12.66 17.64
N ALA A 307 13.81 -11.50 16.97
CA ALA A 307 12.64 -10.69 16.68
C ALA A 307 12.74 -10.09 15.26
N TYR A 308 11.60 -9.74 14.68
CA TYR A 308 11.50 -9.10 13.37
C TYR A 308 11.17 -7.62 13.50
N ARG A 309 11.62 -6.79 12.56
CA ARG A 309 11.27 -5.35 12.47
C ARG A 309 11.40 -4.82 11.04
N LEU A 310 10.89 -3.62 10.77
CA LEU A 310 11.16 -2.89 9.53
C LEU A 310 12.61 -2.37 9.50
N ALA A 311 13.52 -2.89 8.71
CA ALA A 311 14.94 -2.50 8.60
C ALA A 311 15.21 -1.26 7.72
N LEU A 312 16.30 -0.55 8.01
CA LEU A 312 16.79 0.60 7.22
C LEU A 312 15.75 1.69 6.94
N GLN A 313 14.92 2.02 7.93
CA GLN A 313 13.79 2.96 7.79
C GLN A 313 14.21 4.38 7.38
N THR A 314 15.49 4.74 7.57
CA THR A 314 16.03 6.04 7.13
C THR A 314 15.95 6.24 5.62
N ARG A 315 15.62 5.23 4.81
CA ARG A 315 15.33 5.37 3.37
C ARG A 315 13.96 5.99 3.09
N GLU A 316 13.03 5.85 4.02
CA GLU A 316 11.61 6.10 3.81
C GLU A 316 11.22 7.57 4.02
N GLN A 317 10.08 7.94 3.43
CA GLN A 317 9.55 9.31 3.37
C GLN A 317 9.39 9.97 4.75
N HIS A 318 9.01 9.23 5.80
CA HIS A 318 8.73 9.78 7.12
C HIS A 318 10.00 10.26 7.84
N ILE A 319 11.19 9.83 7.40
CA ILE A 319 12.49 10.28 7.93
C ILE A 319 13.18 11.22 6.94
N ARG A 320 13.27 10.83 5.66
CA ARG A 320 14.10 11.54 4.66
C ARG A 320 13.36 12.54 3.77
N ARG A 321 12.02 12.57 3.79
CA ARG A 321 11.20 13.54 3.04
C ARG A 321 11.61 13.60 1.56
N ASP A 322 12.03 14.77 1.06
CA ASP A 322 12.51 15.02 -0.31
C ASP A 322 13.73 14.17 -0.72
N LYS A 323 14.49 13.65 0.25
CA LYS A 323 15.67 12.80 0.03
C LYS A 323 15.40 11.30 0.19
N ALA A 324 14.13 10.91 0.33
CA ALA A 324 13.72 9.52 0.43
C ALA A 324 13.98 8.79 -0.90
N THR A 325 14.06 7.46 -0.85
CA THR A 325 14.25 6.65 -2.07
C THR A 325 13.00 6.60 -2.96
N SER A 326 11.83 6.89 -2.40
CA SER A 326 10.52 6.92 -3.06
C SER A 326 9.53 7.71 -2.20
N ASN A 327 8.40 8.12 -2.79
CA ASN A 327 7.26 8.67 -2.06
C ASN A 327 6.33 7.59 -1.48
N ILE A 328 6.56 6.30 -1.73
CA ILE A 328 5.68 5.23 -1.26
C ILE A 328 5.55 5.22 0.27
N CYS A 329 4.30 5.15 0.76
CA CYS A 329 3.99 5.03 2.18
C CYS A 329 3.11 3.80 2.42
N THR A 330 1.82 3.83 2.09
CA THR A 330 0.99 2.63 1.98
C THR A 330 1.48 1.81 0.78
N ALA A 331 1.62 0.49 0.96
CA ALA A 331 2.03 -0.45 -0.09
C ALA A 331 0.94 -1.51 -0.30
N GLN A 332 1.29 -2.80 -0.34
CA GLN A 332 0.36 -3.90 -0.62
C GLN A 332 0.60 -5.08 0.34
N VAL A 333 0.74 -4.80 1.64
CA VAL A 333 1.16 -5.77 2.67
C VAL A 333 0.24 -6.99 2.73
N LEU A 334 -1.08 -6.81 2.80
CA LEU A 334 -2.03 -7.94 2.87
C LEU A 334 -1.87 -8.90 1.68
N LEU A 335 -1.59 -8.35 0.50
CA LEU A 335 -1.47 -9.13 -0.74
C LEU A 335 -0.09 -9.79 -0.84
N ALA A 336 0.95 -9.17 -0.29
CA ALA A 336 2.27 -9.79 -0.11
C ALA A 336 2.19 -10.95 0.88
N VAL A 337 1.42 -10.80 1.97
CA VAL A 337 1.12 -11.90 2.90
C VAL A 337 0.40 -13.03 2.17
N MET A 338 -0.64 -12.76 1.39
CA MET A 338 -1.34 -13.79 0.61
C MET A 338 -0.39 -14.54 -0.35
N ALA A 339 0.42 -13.81 -1.11
CA ALA A 339 1.40 -14.41 -2.04
C ALA A 339 2.49 -15.20 -1.31
N GLY A 340 2.97 -14.72 -0.16
CA GLY A 340 3.89 -15.46 0.71
C GLY A 340 3.26 -16.75 1.25
N MET A 341 1.99 -16.70 1.65
CA MET A 341 1.26 -17.88 2.13
C MET A 341 0.94 -18.88 1.03
N TYR A 342 0.72 -18.41 -0.20
CA TYR A 342 0.64 -19.27 -1.38
C TYR A 342 1.96 -20.05 -1.57
N ALA A 343 3.11 -19.37 -1.48
CA ALA A 343 4.41 -20.02 -1.55
C ALA A 343 4.66 -21.01 -0.39
N VAL A 344 4.21 -20.69 0.83
CA VAL A 344 4.26 -21.60 1.98
C VAL A 344 3.39 -22.84 1.78
N PHE A 345 2.16 -22.66 1.31
CA PHE A 345 1.19 -23.73 1.13
C PHE A 345 1.62 -24.72 0.03
N HIS A 346 2.08 -24.21 -1.10
CA HIS A 346 2.50 -25.04 -2.24
C HIS A 346 3.94 -25.55 -2.12
N GLY A 347 4.84 -24.74 -1.54
CA GLY A 347 6.28 -24.97 -1.53
C GLY A 347 6.91 -25.11 -2.92
N PRO A 348 8.21 -25.43 -3.01
CA PRO A 348 8.92 -25.48 -4.29
C PRO A 348 8.34 -26.51 -5.27
N GLU A 349 7.95 -27.69 -4.78
CA GLU A 349 7.40 -28.76 -5.64
C GLU A 349 6.03 -28.39 -6.20
N GLY A 350 5.16 -27.80 -5.37
CA GLY A 350 3.83 -27.38 -5.79
C GLY A 350 3.88 -26.24 -6.79
N ILE A 351 4.72 -25.23 -6.54
CA ILE A 351 4.94 -24.11 -7.46
C ILE A 351 5.50 -24.62 -8.80
N ARG A 352 6.52 -25.50 -8.77
CA ARG A 352 7.04 -26.12 -9.99
C ARG A 352 5.97 -26.88 -10.76
N ALA A 353 5.17 -27.71 -10.10
CA ALA A 353 4.11 -28.47 -10.73
C ALA A 353 3.03 -27.58 -11.38
N ILE A 354 2.71 -26.44 -10.75
CA ILE A 354 1.79 -25.45 -11.30
C ILE A 354 2.40 -24.78 -12.54
N ALA A 355 3.68 -24.40 -12.50
CA ALA A 355 4.38 -23.82 -13.63
C ALA A 355 4.49 -24.80 -14.82
N GLU A 356 4.88 -26.05 -14.55
CA GLU A 356 5.01 -27.10 -15.57
C GLU A 356 3.65 -27.44 -16.21
N ARG A 357 2.57 -27.51 -15.42
CA ARG A 357 1.21 -27.71 -15.94
C ARG A 357 0.76 -26.54 -16.80
N THR A 358 0.99 -25.30 -16.36
CA THR A 358 0.65 -24.08 -17.10
C THR A 358 1.37 -24.07 -18.45
N HIS A 359 2.68 -24.34 -18.43
CA HIS A 359 3.50 -24.43 -19.64
C HIS A 359 3.04 -25.56 -20.57
N ALA A 360 2.67 -26.73 -20.03
CA ALA A 360 2.12 -27.84 -20.80
C ALA A 360 0.85 -27.45 -21.59
N ARG A 361 -0.04 -26.65 -20.97
CA ARG A 361 -1.25 -26.15 -21.66
C ARG A 361 -0.90 -25.20 -22.80
N ALA A 362 0.06 -24.29 -22.60
CA ALA A 362 0.53 -23.41 -23.66
C ALA A 362 1.21 -24.18 -24.82
N LEU A 363 1.96 -25.24 -24.51
CA LEU A 363 2.56 -26.12 -25.54
C LEU A 363 1.51 -26.89 -26.32
N GLY A 364 0.50 -27.44 -25.64
CA GLY A 364 -0.63 -28.11 -26.29
C GLY A 364 -1.39 -27.17 -27.22
N LEU A 365 -1.65 -25.93 -26.77
CA LEU A 365 -2.23 -24.88 -27.59
C LEU A 365 -1.37 -24.59 -28.84
N ALA A 366 -0.07 -24.32 -28.67
CA ALA A 366 0.82 -24.02 -29.79
C ALA A 366 0.94 -25.20 -30.77
N ALA A 367 0.97 -26.45 -30.28
CA ALA A 367 0.98 -27.64 -31.12
C ALA A 367 -0.31 -27.76 -31.94
N GLY A 368 -1.47 -27.59 -31.31
CA GLY A 368 -2.77 -27.60 -31.99
C GLY A 368 -2.88 -26.51 -33.07
N LEU A 369 -2.41 -25.29 -32.79
CA LEU A 369 -2.39 -24.19 -33.75
C LEU A 369 -1.51 -24.50 -34.97
N ARG A 370 -0.31 -25.09 -34.74
CA ARG A 370 0.60 -25.51 -35.82
C ARG A 370 0.00 -26.64 -36.66
N LEU A 371 -0.64 -27.63 -36.02
CA LEU A 371 -1.33 -28.71 -36.73
C LEU A 371 -2.48 -28.19 -37.60
N ALA A 372 -3.16 -27.13 -37.16
CA ALA A 372 -4.16 -26.42 -37.96
C ALA A 372 -3.58 -25.53 -39.08
N GLY A 373 -2.26 -25.54 -39.28
CA GLY A 373 -1.57 -24.78 -40.32
C GLY A 373 -1.38 -23.29 -40.01
N LEU A 374 -1.56 -22.87 -38.75
CA LEU A 374 -1.34 -21.49 -38.33
C LEU A 374 0.10 -21.27 -37.87
N GLU A 375 0.61 -20.06 -38.11
CA GLU A 375 1.94 -19.64 -37.68
C GLU A 375 1.91 -19.20 -36.22
N VAL A 376 2.63 -19.92 -35.36
CA VAL A 376 2.94 -19.51 -33.98
C VAL A 376 4.23 -18.69 -34.02
N VAL A 377 4.15 -17.43 -33.59
CA VAL A 377 5.20 -16.41 -33.81
C VAL A 377 6.52 -16.78 -33.14
N HIS A 378 6.48 -17.36 -31.93
CA HIS A 378 7.68 -17.70 -31.17
C HIS A 378 7.80 -19.20 -30.92
N ALA A 379 9.02 -19.72 -31.07
CA ALA A 379 9.32 -21.12 -30.78
C ALA A 379 9.42 -21.39 -29.27
N ALA A 380 10.03 -20.47 -28.52
CA ALA A 380 10.23 -20.57 -27.08
C ALA A 380 9.37 -19.53 -26.35
N PHE A 381 8.58 -20.01 -25.40
CA PHE A 381 7.68 -19.23 -24.54
C PHE A 381 7.44 -20.00 -23.25
N PHE A 382 6.88 -19.34 -22.22
CA PHE A 382 6.40 -20.00 -21.02
C PHE A 382 4.90 -20.33 -21.14
N ASP A 383 4.03 -19.34 -20.99
CA ASP A 383 2.59 -19.55 -20.94
C ASP A 383 1.81 -18.77 -22.00
N THR A 384 2.48 -17.89 -22.74
CA THR A 384 1.86 -16.96 -23.68
C THR A 384 2.26 -17.29 -25.11
N VAL A 385 1.27 -17.46 -25.98
CA VAL A 385 1.41 -17.83 -27.39
C VAL A 385 0.81 -16.72 -28.26
N GLN A 386 1.57 -16.21 -29.23
CA GLN A 386 1.03 -15.40 -30.31
C GLN A 386 0.86 -16.22 -31.58
N VAL A 387 -0.28 -16.04 -32.24
CA VAL A 387 -0.63 -16.73 -33.47
C VAL A 387 -1.06 -15.74 -34.55
N ARG A 388 -0.54 -15.92 -35.77
CA ARG A 388 -0.93 -15.13 -36.94
C ARG A 388 -2.26 -15.63 -37.50
N VAL A 389 -3.21 -14.71 -37.59
CA VAL A 389 -4.56 -14.85 -38.13
C VAL A 389 -4.88 -13.64 -39.04
N PRO A 390 -4.27 -13.53 -40.22
CA PRO A 390 -4.34 -12.33 -41.05
C PRO A 390 -5.78 -11.85 -41.33
N GLY A 391 -6.05 -10.58 -41.02
CA GLY A 391 -7.35 -9.91 -41.15
C GLY A 391 -8.47 -10.47 -40.27
N ARG A 392 -8.18 -11.42 -39.37
CA ARG A 392 -9.17 -12.22 -38.64
C ARG A 392 -9.11 -12.02 -37.12
N ALA A 393 -8.22 -11.19 -36.59
CA ALA A 393 -8.05 -11.04 -35.13
C ALA A 393 -9.37 -10.71 -34.41
N ASP A 394 -10.14 -9.75 -34.92
CA ASP A 394 -11.43 -9.36 -34.32
C ASP A 394 -12.50 -10.47 -34.41
N ALA A 395 -12.52 -11.25 -35.49
CA ALA A 395 -13.42 -12.39 -35.64
C ALA A 395 -13.08 -13.52 -34.67
N VAL A 396 -11.79 -13.78 -34.46
CA VAL A 396 -11.29 -14.76 -33.47
C VAL A 396 -11.63 -14.32 -32.05
N LEU A 397 -11.44 -13.03 -31.73
CA LEU A 397 -11.79 -12.48 -30.42
C LEU A 397 -13.29 -12.58 -30.15
N ALA A 398 -14.13 -12.30 -31.14
CA ALA A 398 -15.59 -12.47 -31.04
C ALA A 398 -15.96 -13.95 -30.81
N ALA A 399 -15.41 -14.87 -31.60
CA ALA A 399 -15.66 -16.30 -31.43
C ALA A 399 -15.20 -16.83 -30.06
N ALA A 400 -14.07 -16.35 -29.55
CA ALA A 400 -13.58 -16.70 -28.23
C ALA A 400 -14.46 -16.11 -27.12
N ALA A 401 -14.92 -14.87 -27.28
CA ALA A 401 -15.87 -14.25 -26.35
C ALA A 401 -17.18 -15.04 -26.29
N ASP A 402 -17.75 -15.44 -27.44
CA ASP A 402 -18.95 -16.29 -27.53
C ASP A 402 -18.75 -17.64 -26.83
N ALA A 403 -17.52 -18.17 -26.85
CA ALA A 403 -17.13 -19.39 -26.15
C ALA A 403 -16.80 -19.17 -24.66
N GLY A 404 -16.81 -17.93 -24.15
CA GLY A 404 -16.57 -17.62 -22.74
C GLY A 404 -15.11 -17.33 -22.37
N TYR A 405 -14.29 -16.84 -23.31
CA TYR A 405 -12.88 -16.55 -23.11
C TYR A 405 -12.54 -15.09 -23.45
N TRP A 406 -11.58 -14.52 -22.72
CA TRP A 406 -10.93 -13.28 -23.11
C TRP A 406 -9.55 -13.56 -23.70
N LEU A 407 -9.36 -13.28 -24.99
CA LEU A 407 -8.04 -13.32 -25.63
C LEU A 407 -7.50 -11.90 -25.85
N ARG A 408 -6.20 -11.79 -26.12
CA ARG A 408 -5.56 -10.50 -26.39
C ARG A 408 -5.55 -10.19 -27.88
N ARG A 409 -6.06 -9.02 -28.25
CA ARG A 409 -5.72 -8.39 -29.53
C ARG A 409 -4.28 -7.88 -29.49
N VAL A 410 -3.43 -8.38 -30.38
CA VAL A 410 -2.06 -7.85 -30.54
C VAL A 410 -2.05 -6.79 -31.65
N ASP A 411 -2.58 -7.14 -32.81
CA ASP A 411 -2.80 -6.25 -33.95
C ASP A 411 -4.00 -6.75 -34.79
N ALA A 412 -4.12 -6.35 -36.06
CA ALA A 412 -5.20 -6.80 -36.95
C ALA A 412 -5.04 -8.27 -37.42
N ASP A 413 -3.81 -8.79 -37.33
CA ASP A 413 -3.39 -10.06 -37.91
C ASP A 413 -2.90 -11.05 -36.84
N THR A 414 -2.93 -10.69 -35.55
CA THR A 414 -2.28 -11.45 -34.49
C THR A 414 -3.12 -11.45 -33.22
N VAL A 415 -3.30 -12.64 -32.65
CA VAL A 415 -3.97 -12.85 -31.37
C VAL A 415 -2.98 -13.45 -30.38
N GLY A 416 -2.97 -12.92 -29.16
CA GLY A 416 -2.24 -13.46 -28.03
C GLY A 416 -3.16 -14.30 -27.14
N VAL A 417 -2.66 -15.44 -26.71
CA VAL A 417 -3.36 -16.35 -25.80
C VAL A 417 -2.42 -16.75 -24.68
N THR A 418 -2.79 -16.42 -23.45
CA THR A 418 -2.02 -16.75 -22.24
C THR A 418 -2.73 -17.84 -21.45
N CYS A 419 -2.03 -18.95 -21.20
CA CYS A 419 -2.47 -19.98 -20.28
C CYS A 419 -2.06 -19.61 -18.85
N ASP A 420 -2.80 -20.11 -17.88
CA ASP A 420 -2.55 -19.88 -16.46
C ASP A 420 -2.85 -21.11 -15.62
N GLU A 421 -2.77 -20.97 -14.30
CA GLU A 421 -2.99 -22.07 -13.36
C GLU A 421 -4.36 -22.73 -13.52
N THR A 422 -5.36 -21.93 -13.94
CA THR A 422 -6.76 -22.30 -14.04
C THR A 422 -7.14 -22.88 -15.41
N THR A 423 -6.21 -22.83 -16.37
CA THR A 423 -6.42 -23.32 -17.74
C THR A 423 -6.47 -24.85 -17.77
N THR A 424 -7.57 -25.40 -18.25
CA THR A 424 -7.79 -26.83 -18.43
C THR A 424 -7.53 -27.27 -19.88
N ALA A 425 -7.53 -28.59 -20.13
CA ALA A 425 -7.46 -29.12 -21.50
C ALA A 425 -8.69 -28.73 -22.33
N GLU A 426 -9.85 -28.61 -21.69
CA GLU A 426 -11.11 -28.20 -22.33
C GLU A 426 -11.05 -26.74 -22.76
N ASP A 427 -10.49 -25.86 -21.91
CA ASP A 427 -10.24 -24.46 -22.26
C ASP A 427 -9.34 -24.35 -23.50
N VAL A 428 -8.25 -25.13 -23.56
CA VAL A 428 -7.35 -25.17 -24.73
C VAL A 428 -8.10 -25.63 -25.99
N ALA A 429 -8.91 -26.69 -25.91
CA ALA A 429 -9.67 -27.19 -27.06
C ALA A 429 -10.72 -26.18 -27.56
N ALA A 430 -11.38 -25.47 -26.64
CA ALA A 430 -12.35 -24.43 -26.97
C ALA A 430 -11.68 -23.23 -27.67
N VAL A 431 -10.53 -22.77 -27.15
CA VAL A 431 -9.78 -21.68 -27.78
C VAL A 431 -9.22 -22.09 -29.14
N LEU A 432 -8.69 -23.32 -29.29
CA LEU A 432 -8.29 -23.84 -30.59
C LEU A 432 -9.45 -23.76 -31.59
N THR A 433 -10.64 -24.21 -31.18
CA THR A 433 -11.85 -24.14 -32.02
C THR A 433 -12.21 -22.70 -32.39
N ALA A 434 -12.13 -21.75 -31.45
CA ALA A 434 -12.41 -20.33 -31.70
C ALA A 434 -11.41 -19.70 -32.68
N VAL A 435 -10.13 -20.11 -32.62
CA VAL A 435 -9.08 -19.58 -33.50
C VAL A 435 -9.15 -20.20 -34.90
N THR A 436 -9.31 -21.53 -35.00
CA THR A 436 -9.26 -22.27 -36.27
C THR A 436 -10.60 -22.32 -37.00
N GLY A 437 -11.71 -22.25 -36.27
CA GLY A 437 -13.06 -22.51 -36.76
C GLY A 437 -13.40 -24.01 -36.87
N THR A 438 -12.52 -24.90 -36.44
CA THR A 438 -12.70 -26.36 -36.49
C THR A 438 -12.42 -27.00 -35.15
N THR A 439 -13.27 -27.92 -34.73
CA THR A 439 -13.05 -28.68 -33.50
C THR A 439 -11.85 -29.61 -33.67
N PRO A 440 -10.82 -29.54 -32.79
CA PRO A 440 -9.70 -30.46 -32.82
C PRO A 440 -10.15 -31.92 -32.66
N ASP A 441 -9.62 -32.81 -33.50
CA ASP A 441 -9.76 -34.27 -33.34
C ASP A 441 -9.05 -34.77 -32.07
N ALA A 442 -9.33 -36.01 -31.63
CA ALA A 442 -8.79 -36.52 -30.37
C ALA A 442 -7.25 -36.57 -30.32
N GLU A 443 -6.59 -36.67 -31.48
CA GLU A 443 -5.12 -36.67 -31.60
C GLU A 443 -4.52 -35.25 -31.51
N SER A 444 -5.22 -34.22 -32.05
CA SER A 444 -4.84 -32.80 -31.92
C SER A 444 -5.24 -32.17 -30.59
N ARG A 445 -6.09 -32.84 -29.79
CA ARG A 445 -6.32 -32.53 -28.37
C ARG A 445 -5.16 -32.93 -27.45
N GLY A 446 -4.06 -33.42 -28.03
CA GLY A 446 -2.92 -34.05 -27.36
C GLY A 446 -2.69 -33.52 -25.96
N ASP A 447 -2.87 -34.41 -24.98
CA ASP A 447 -2.44 -34.18 -23.60
C ASP A 447 -0.90 -34.22 -23.65
N VAL A 448 -0.30 -33.10 -24.08
CA VAL A 448 1.15 -32.95 -24.09
C VAL A 448 1.56 -32.94 -22.63
N THR A 449 1.92 -34.11 -22.10
CA THR A 449 2.62 -34.18 -20.83
C THR A 449 3.97 -33.51 -21.04
N ALA A 450 4.10 -32.25 -20.61
CA ALA A 450 5.40 -31.62 -20.55
C ALA A 450 6.23 -32.38 -19.53
N GLY A 451 7.07 -33.30 -20.01
CA GLY A 451 8.14 -33.87 -19.20
C GLY A 451 9.15 -32.78 -18.82
N PRO A 452 10.01 -33.04 -17.83
CA PRO A 452 11.14 -32.15 -17.54
C PRO A 452 12.00 -31.97 -18.80
N GLY A 453 11.92 -30.80 -19.45
CA GLY A 453 12.66 -30.50 -20.70
C GLY A 453 11.95 -29.67 -21.76
N ALA A 454 10.73 -29.16 -21.52
CA ALA A 454 9.99 -28.39 -22.53
C ALA A 454 10.47 -26.92 -22.69
N VAL A 455 11.03 -26.33 -21.62
CA VAL A 455 11.82 -25.09 -21.72
C VAL A 455 13.19 -25.44 -22.34
N PRO A 456 13.68 -24.69 -23.35
CA PRO A 456 14.99 -24.95 -23.94
C PRO A 456 16.10 -25.09 -22.88
N PRO A 457 17.01 -26.06 -22.98
CA PRO A 457 18.02 -26.31 -21.94
C PRO A 457 18.82 -25.07 -21.55
N ALA A 458 19.12 -24.19 -22.50
CA ALA A 458 19.85 -22.94 -22.26
C ALA A 458 19.07 -21.89 -21.45
N LEU A 459 17.75 -22.02 -21.31
CA LEU A 459 16.86 -21.07 -20.63
C LEU A 459 16.24 -21.68 -19.36
N ARG A 460 16.50 -22.97 -19.11
CA ARG A 460 15.90 -23.72 -18.01
C ARG A 460 16.57 -23.36 -16.69
N ARG A 461 15.76 -23.32 -15.63
CA ARG A 461 16.25 -23.22 -14.25
C ARG A 461 16.73 -24.58 -13.75
N ASP A 462 17.97 -24.60 -13.29
CA ASP A 462 18.56 -25.74 -12.58
C ASP A 462 18.78 -25.46 -11.08
N SER A 463 18.72 -24.18 -10.64
CA SER A 463 18.87 -23.80 -9.22
C SER A 463 17.65 -24.13 -8.37
N ALA A 464 17.91 -24.49 -7.10
CA ALA A 464 16.87 -24.67 -6.09
C ALA A 464 16.31 -23.32 -5.60
N TYR A 465 15.11 -23.36 -5.01
CA TYR A 465 14.42 -22.23 -4.40
C TYR A 465 13.53 -22.72 -3.25
N LEU A 466 13.12 -21.81 -2.36
CA LEU A 466 12.19 -22.08 -1.26
C LEU A 466 12.68 -23.25 -0.38
N GLN A 467 13.98 -23.32 -0.15
CA GLN A 467 14.61 -24.41 0.62
C GLN A 467 14.44 -24.22 2.14
N HIS A 468 14.07 -23.02 2.58
CA HIS A 468 13.81 -22.75 3.98
C HIS A 468 12.62 -23.60 4.49
N PRO A 469 12.70 -24.24 5.68
CA PRO A 469 11.67 -25.17 6.14
C PRO A 469 10.26 -24.59 6.31
N VAL A 470 10.09 -23.27 6.39
CA VAL A 470 8.74 -22.66 6.35
C VAL A 470 7.95 -23.06 5.11
N PHE A 471 8.63 -23.27 3.97
CA PHE A 471 8.02 -23.67 2.70
C PHE A 471 7.82 -25.19 2.58
N SER A 472 8.21 -25.99 3.58
CA SER A 472 8.01 -27.45 3.59
C SER A 472 7.28 -27.98 4.83
N ALA A 473 7.22 -27.21 5.92
CA ALA A 473 6.59 -27.61 7.19
C ALA A 473 5.05 -27.48 7.20
N HIS A 474 4.46 -26.71 6.27
CA HIS A 474 3.04 -26.36 6.30
C HIS A 474 2.30 -26.78 5.01
N ARG A 475 2.22 -28.09 4.75
CA ARG A 475 1.63 -28.62 3.50
C ARG A 475 0.19 -29.11 3.61
N SER A 476 -0.30 -29.43 4.81
CA SER A 476 -1.72 -29.76 5.01
C SER A 476 -2.52 -28.51 5.32
N GLU A 477 -3.79 -28.49 4.94
CA GLU A 477 -4.68 -27.35 5.24
C GLU A 477 -4.75 -27.07 6.76
N THR A 478 -4.80 -28.11 7.60
CA THR A 478 -4.72 -27.97 9.06
C THR A 478 -3.41 -27.33 9.54
N ALA A 479 -2.28 -27.68 8.93
CA ALA A 479 -0.99 -27.10 9.29
C ALA A 479 -0.92 -25.61 8.93
N VAL A 480 -1.39 -25.24 7.73
CA VAL A 480 -1.49 -23.82 7.31
C VAL A 480 -2.49 -23.06 8.17
N LEU A 481 -3.68 -23.60 8.43
CA LEU A 481 -4.66 -22.99 9.33
C LEU A 481 -4.04 -22.66 10.69
N ARG A 482 -3.31 -23.62 11.28
CA ARG A 482 -2.61 -23.40 12.56
C ARG A 482 -1.47 -22.38 12.42
N TYR A 483 -0.76 -22.36 11.30
CA TYR A 483 0.31 -21.38 11.07
C TYR A 483 -0.24 -19.96 10.97
N LEU A 484 -1.25 -19.75 10.12
CA LEU A 484 -1.96 -18.48 9.98
C LEU A 484 -2.50 -18.01 11.34
N LYS A 485 -3.12 -18.93 12.10
CA LYS A 485 -3.64 -18.58 13.42
C LYS A 485 -2.53 -18.12 14.38
N ARG A 486 -1.41 -18.86 14.46
CA ARG A 486 -0.26 -18.47 15.30
C ARG A 486 0.29 -17.10 14.94
N LEU A 487 0.41 -16.79 13.65
CA LEU A 487 0.88 -15.46 13.21
C LEU A 487 -0.14 -14.38 13.59
N SER A 488 -1.44 -14.57 13.32
CA SER A 488 -2.47 -13.59 13.70
C SER A 488 -2.54 -13.38 15.22
N ASP A 489 -2.25 -14.40 16.04
CA ASP A 489 -2.22 -14.27 17.50
C ASP A 489 -1.05 -13.42 18.00
N ALA A 490 0.05 -13.37 17.23
CA ALA A 490 1.21 -12.54 17.51
C ALA A 490 1.02 -11.06 17.14
N ASP A 491 -0.12 -10.72 16.53
CA ASP A 491 -0.44 -9.38 16.07
C ASP A 491 -1.58 -8.74 16.88
N TYR A 492 -1.47 -7.43 17.09
CA TYR A 492 -2.55 -6.59 17.60
C TYR A 492 -3.26 -5.88 16.44
N ALA A 493 -4.57 -6.05 16.37
CA ALA A 493 -5.49 -5.59 15.31
C ALA A 493 -6.76 -5.01 15.94
N LEU A 494 -7.67 -4.41 15.14
CA LEU A 494 -8.89 -3.75 15.65
C LEU A 494 -9.90 -4.73 16.25
N ASP A 495 -9.75 -6.03 15.99
CA ASP A 495 -10.55 -7.07 16.65
C ASP A 495 -10.14 -7.30 18.13
N ARG A 496 -9.06 -6.66 18.60
CA ARG A 496 -8.62 -6.68 20.01
C ARG A 496 -8.92 -5.41 20.78
N GLY A 497 -8.87 -4.26 20.12
CA GLY A 497 -9.11 -2.94 20.72
C GLY A 497 -8.58 -1.80 19.86
N MET A 498 -8.77 -0.59 20.33
CA MET A 498 -8.46 0.64 19.62
C MET A 498 -6.98 0.74 19.27
N ILE A 499 -6.72 1.18 18.04
CA ILE A 499 -5.39 1.55 17.53
C ILE A 499 -5.42 3.05 17.22
N PRO A 500 -5.10 3.95 18.16
CA PRO A 500 -5.36 5.38 18.00
C PRO A 500 -4.23 6.10 17.23
N LEU A 501 -3.84 5.57 16.08
CA LEU A 501 -2.77 6.11 15.23
C LEU A 501 -3.22 7.41 14.56
N GLY A 502 -2.65 8.55 14.99
CA GLY A 502 -2.78 9.83 14.31
C GLY A 502 -2.44 9.76 12.81
N SER A 503 -3.18 10.50 11.99
CA SER A 503 -3.13 10.55 10.53
C SER A 503 -3.38 9.20 9.85
N CYS A 504 -4.00 8.23 10.53
CA CYS A 504 -4.28 6.90 9.97
C CYS A 504 -5.77 6.56 9.92
N THR A 505 -6.61 7.22 10.72
CA THR A 505 -8.06 6.98 10.79
C THR A 505 -8.39 5.50 10.88
N MET A 506 -8.00 4.86 11.97
CA MET A 506 -8.22 3.43 12.25
C MET A 506 -9.70 3.14 12.60
N LYS A 507 -10.61 3.50 11.70
CA LYS A 507 -12.07 3.34 11.85
C LYS A 507 -12.52 1.92 11.52
N LEU A 508 -13.81 1.65 11.73
CA LEU A 508 -14.43 0.38 11.35
C LEU A 508 -14.24 0.07 9.86
N ASN A 509 -13.84 -1.16 9.56
CA ASN A 509 -13.96 -1.80 8.24
C ASN A 509 -15.12 -2.79 8.32
N ALA A 510 -16.33 -2.38 7.94
CA ALA A 510 -17.52 -3.18 8.27
C ALA A 510 -17.61 -4.43 7.39
N THR A 511 -18.15 -5.51 7.96
CA THR A 511 -18.28 -6.80 7.24
C THR A 511 -19.10 -6.65 5.96
N THR A 512 -20.21 -5.91 5.99
CA THR A 512 -21.03 -5.60 4.80
C THR A 512 -20.25 -4.90 3.70
N GLU A 513 -19.28 -4.05 4.06
CA GLU A 513 -18.43 -3.34 3.10
C GLU A 513 -17.35 -4.28 2.51
N MET A 514 -16.88 -5.25 3.30
CA MET A 514 -15.79 -6.16 2.95
C MET A 514 -16.22 -7.39 2.14
N GLU A 515 -17.42 -7.93 2.36
CA GLU A 515 -17.94 -9.11 1.67
C GLU A 515 -17.85 -9.07 0.12
N PRO A 516 -18.11 -7.93 -0.56
CA PRO A 516 -18.04 -7.85 -2.01
C PRO A 516 -16.64 -8.05 -2.61
N VAL A 517 -15.57 -7.84 -1.83
CA VAL A 517 -14.19 -7.95 -2.31
C VAL A 517 -13.87 -9.36 -2.83
N SER A 518 -14.53 -10.40 -2.31
CA SER A 518 -14.34 -11.79 -2.74
C SER A 518 -15.44 -12.31 -3.68
N TRP A 519 -16.33 -11.44 -4.17
CA TRP A 519 -17.33 -11.84 -5.18
C TRP A 519 -16.65 -12.04 -6.54
N PRO A 520 -16.86 -13.16 -7.24
CA PRO A 520 -16.24 -13.43 -8.54
C PRO A 520 -16.42 -12.30 -9.56
N GLU A 521 -17.58 -11.65 -9.53
CA GLU A 521 -17.93 -10.54 -10.43
C GLU A 521 -17.05 -9.29 -10.25
N PHE A 522 -16.29 -9.19 -9.16
CA PHE A 522 -15.25 -8.18 -8.95
C PHE A 522 -13.84 -8.80 -8.89
N ALA A 523 -13.70 -9.93 -8.20
CA ALA A 523 -12.42 -10.59 -7.94
C ALA A 523 -11.79 -11.24 -9.19
N ASP A 524 -12.61 -11.79 -10.10
CA ASP A 524 -12.14 -12.61 -11.23
C ASP A 524 -12.19 -11.86 -12.57
N VAL A 525 -12.45 -10.55 -12.55
CA VAL A 525 -12.45 -9.70 -13.76
C VAL A 525 -11.01 -9.33 -14.12
N HIS A 526 -10.65 -9.51 -15.39
CA HIS A 526 -9.36 -9.09 -15.92
C HIS A 526 -9.37 -7.56 -16.19
N PRO A 527 -8.35 -6.77 -15.80
CA PRO A 527 -8.34 -5.30 -15.95
C PRO A 527 -8.53 -4.83 -17.40
N PHE A 528 -8.01 -5.60 -18.35
CA PHE A 528 -8.10 -5.30 -19.78
C PHE A 528 -9.19 -6.10 -20.51
N ALA A 529 -10.16 -6.67 -19.79
CA ALA A 529 -11.34 -7.26 -20.41
C ALA A 529 -12.10 -6.21 -21.24
N PRO A 530 -12.85 -6.60 -22.29
CA PRO A 530 -13.64 -5.66 -23.08
C PRO A 530 -14.56 -4.80 -22.21
N ALA A 531 -14.72 -3.52 -22.55
CA ALA A 531 -15.48 -2.57 -21.73
C ALA A 531 -16.92 -3.03 -21.44
N GLY A 532 -17.57 -3.74 -22.39
CA GLY A 532 -18.91 -4.29 -22.19
C GLY A 532 -18.99 -5.37 -21.11
N ASP A 533 -17.91 -6.12 -20.88
CA ASP A 533 -17.84 -7.14 -19.82
C ASP A 533 -17.49 -6.55 -18.45
N GLN A 534 -17.11 -5.28 -18.39
CA GLN A 534 -16.79 -4.53 -17.15
C GLN A 534 -17.84 -3.44 -16.83
N ALA A 535 -19.06 -3.57 -17.36
CA ALA A 535 -20.07 -2.53 -17.24
C ALA A 535 -20.48 -2.22 -15.79
N GLY A 536 -20.47 -3.21 -14.90
CA GLY A 536 -20.72 -3.03 -13.48
C GLY A 536 -19.57 -2.31 -12.77
N THR A 537 -18.32 -2.68 -13.06
CA THR A 537 -17.14 -1.97 -12.54
C THR A 537 -17.12 -0.52 -13.00
N ALA A 538 -17.45 -0.24 -14.27
CA ALA A 538 -17.52 1.11 -14.80
C ALA A 538 -18.61 1.96 -14.11
N GLU A 539 -19.79 1.38 -13.86
CA GLU A 539 -20.86 2.03 -13.09
C GLU A 539 -20.43 2.32 -11.65
N LEU A 540 -19.85 1.33 -10.95
CA LEU A 540 -19.34 1.48 -9.60
C LEU A 540 -18.32 2.63 -9.49
N VAL A 541 -17.38 2.68 -10.43
CA VAL A 541 -16.35 3.73 -10.49
C VAL A 541 -16.99 5.09 -10.74
N ALA A 542 -17.93 5.19 -11.68
CA ALA A 542 -18.60 6.45 -11.99
C ALA A 542 -19.42 6.99 -10.79
N ASP A 543 -20.17 6.11 -10.10
CA ASP A 543 -20.90 6.45 -8.89
C ASP A 543 -19.97 6.94 -7.78
N LEU A 544 -18.86 6.23 -7.57
CA LEU A 544 -17.89 6.59 -6.54
C LEU A 544 -17.17 7.91 -6.87
N GLU A 545 -16.73 8.12 -8.12
CA GLU A 545 -16.12 9.38 -8.57
C GLU A 545 -17.08 10.56 -8.37
N ALA A 546 -18.36 10.41 -8.70
CA ALA A 546 -19.38 11.43 -8.50
C ALA A 546 -19.63 11.74 -7.01
N ALA A 547 -19.74 10.70 -6.17
CA ALA A 547 -19.94 10.88 -4.74
C ALA A 547 -18.73 11.55 -4.06
N LEU A 548 -17.51 11.17 -4.44
CA LEU A 548 -16.29 11.79 -3.94
C LEU A 548 -16.15 13.25 -4.41
N ALA A 549 -16.55 13.56 -5.65
CA ALA A 549 -16.60 14.94 -6.14
C ALA A 549 -17.55 15.81 -5.30
N GLU A 550 -18.75 15.30 -4.97
CA GLU A 550 -19.72 16.00 -4.11
C GLU A 550 -19.18 16.23 -2.69
N VAL A 551 -18.58 15.22 -2.07
CA VAL A 551 -18.01 15.29 -0.70
C VAL A 551 -16.86 16.31 -0.63
N THR A 552 -16.08 16.44 -1.70
CA THR A 552 -14.88 17.29 -1.73
C THR A 552 -15.12 18.67 -2.33
N GLY A 553 -16.22 18.87 -3.06
CA GLY A 553 -16.50 20.10 -3.81
C GLY A 553 -15.67 20.25 -5.09
N TYR A 554 -15.08 19.17 -5.60
CA TYR A 554 -14.33 19.17 -6.85
C TYR A 554 -15.23 18.93 -8.07
N ALA A 555 -14.73 19.29 -9.26
CA ALA A 555 -15.45 19.13 -10.51
C ALA A 555 -15.31 17.71 -11.09
N ALA A 556 -14.15 17.06 -10.87
CA ALA A 556 -13.88 15.72 -11.36
C ALA A 556 -12.98 14.95 -10.39
N VAL A 557 -13.10 13.62 -10.38
CA VAL A 557 -12.26 12.70 -9.60
C VAL A 557 -11.72 11.61 -10.53
N SER A 558 -10.47 11.20 -10.34
CA SER A 558 -9.88 10.01 -10.97
C SER A 558 -9.50 8.97 -9.91
N ILE A 559 -10.02 7.75 -10.05
CA ILE A 559 -9.75 6.62 -9.15
C ILE A 559 -8.42 5.89 -9.41
N GLN A 560 -7.77 6.13 -10.55
CA GLN A 560 -6.58 5.37 -10.98
C GLN A 560 -5.45 5.24 -9.92
N PRO A 561 -5.07 6.29 -9.16
CA PRO A 561 -3.93 6.19 -8.26
C PRO A 561 -4.20 5.20 -7.11
N ASN A 562 -3.35 4.17 -6.99
CA ASN A 562 -3.51 3.06 -6.05
C ASN A 562 -2.84 3.27 -4.67
N ALA A 563 -2.58 4.52 -4.27
CA ALA A 563 -2.16 4.92 -2.92
C ALA A 563 -2.26 6.45 -2.76
N GLY A 564 -2.29 6.95 -1.53
CA GLY A 564 -2.31 8.41 -1.29
C GLY A 564 -1.11 9.13 -1.91
N SER A 565 0.09 8.57 -1.78
CA SER A 565 1.31 9.09 -2.42
C SER A 565 1.24 9.09 -3.96
N GLN A 566 0.49 8.17 -4.55
CA GLN A 566 0.22 8.18 -6.00
C GLN A 566 -0.79 9.26 -6.37
N GLY A 567 -1.78 9.54 -5.51
CA GLY A 567 -2.70 10.66 -5.66
C GLY A 567 -2.01 12.02 -5.57
N GLU A 568 -1.03 12.17 -4.67
CA GLU A 568 -0.14 13.34 -4.62
C GLU A 568 0.62 13.54 -5.92
N LEU A 569 1.33 12.51 -6.37
CA LEU A 569 2.04 12.55 -7.64
C LEU A 569 1.08 12.90 -8.79
N ALA A 570 -0.09 12.25 -8.85
CA ALA A 570 -1.07 12.44 -9.90
C ALA A 570 -1.56 13.89 -9.96
N GLY A 571 -1.88 14.49 -8.81
CA GLY A 571 -2.30 15.89 -8.73
C GLY A 571 -1.21 16.86 -9.11
N LEU A 572 0.04 16.62 -8.70
CA LEU A 572 1.18 17.47 -9.07
C LEU A 572 1.54 17.35 -10.55
N LEU A 573 1.41 16.16 -11.15
CA LEU A 573 1.56 15.99 -12.60
C LEU A 573 0.47 16.74 -13.37
N ALA A 574 -0.77 16.73 -12.87
CA ALA A 574 -1.87 17.50 -13.46
C ALA A 574 -1.58 19.01 -13.41
N ILE A 575 -1.15 19.54 -12.26
CA ILE A 575 -0.73 20.95 -12.11
C ILE A 575 0.39 21.29 -13.10
N ARG A 576 1.42 20.45 -13.19
CA ARG A 576 2.56 20.72 -14.07
C ARG A 576 2.18 20.67 -15.55
N ALA A 577 1.30 19.76 -15.93
CA ALA A 577 0.77 19.67 -17.28
C ALA A 577 -0.13 20.87 -17.63
N TYR A 578 -0.91 21.37 -16.67
CA TYR A 578 -1.69 22.59 -16.80
C TYR A 578 -0.81 23.81 -17.10
N HIS A 579 0.23 24.05 -16.28
CA HIS A 579 1.15 25.17 -16.53
C HIS A 579 1.86 25.05 -17.89
N ARG A 580 2.33 23.86 -18.25
CA ARG A 580 2.96 23.62 -19.57
C ARG A 580 1.99 23.88 -20.72
N ALA A 581 0.72 23.50 -20.58
CA ALA A 581 -0.30 23.77 -21.60
C ALA A 581 -0.60 25.25 -21.77
N ASN A 582 -0.33 26.06 -20.74
CA ASN A 582 -0.42 27.53 -20.78
C ASN A 582 0.89 28.21 -21.22
N GLY A 583 1.92 27.45 -21.61
CA GLY A 583 3.23 27.97 -21.99
C GLY A 583 4.12 28.39 -20.79
N GLU A 584 3.71 28.08 -19.57
CA GLU A 584 4.39 28.47 -18.32
C GLU A 584 5.37 27.38 -17.84
N HIS A 585 6.29 26.95 -18.72
CA HIS A 585 7.22 25.85 -18.44
C HIS A 585 8.17 26.11 -17.25
N GLN A 586 8.39 27.37 -16.91
CA GLN A 586 9.26 27.81 -15.82
C GLN A 586 8.66 27.62 -14.42
N ARG A 587 7.34 27.33 -14.31
CA ARG A 587 6.64 27.13 -13.03
C ARG A 587 6.96 25.77 -12.40
N VAL A 588 8.12 25.69 -11.75
CA VAL A 588 8.66 24.45 -11.19
C VAL A 588 8.95 24.54 -9.68
N VAL A 589 8.57 25.61 -8.99
CA VAL A 589 8.70 25.71 -7.53
C VAL A 589 7.43 25.20 -6.84
N CYS A 590 7.60 24.26 -5.91
CA CYS A 590 6.55 23.78 -5.03
C CYS A 590 6.85 24.17 -3.58
N LEU A 591 5.97 24.96 -2.97
CA LEU A 591 6.06 25.37 -1.57
C LEU A 591 5.45 24.28 -0.67
N VAL A 592 6.16 23.86 0.38
CA VAL A 592 5.71 22.78 1.27
C VAL A 592 5.93 23.18 2.73
N PRO A 593 4.91 23.30 3.59
CA PRO A 593 5.07 23.56 5.02
C PRO A 593 5.94 22.52 5.71
N ALA A 594 6.72 22.94 6.69
CA ALA A 594 7.58 22.05 7.47
C ALA A 594 6.78 20.94 8.20
N SER A 595 5.52 21.21 8.54
CA SER A 595 4.58 20.26 9.16
C SER A 595 4.03 19.20 8.20
N ALA A 596 4.13 19.40 6.88
CA ALA A 596 3.55 18.49 5.90
C ALA A 596 4.14 17.07 6.02
N HIS A 597 3.33 16.07 5.65
CA HIS A 597 3.77 14.69 5.61
C HIS A 597 4.97 14.50 4.66
N GLY A 598 5.81 13.50 4.96
CA GLY A 598 7.05 13.28 4.21
C GLY A 598 6.83 12.91 2.74
N THR A 599 5.66 12.35 2.43
CA THR A 599 5.24 12.02 1.06
C THR A 599 5.12 13.26 0.19
N ASN A 600 4.62 14.39 0.71
CA ASN A 600 4.37 15.60 -0.08
C ASN A 600 5.64 16.08 -0.78
N ALA A 601 6.74 16.20 -0.02
CA ALA A 601 8.02 16.63 -0.55
C ALA A 601 8.62 15.60 -1.54
N ALA A 602 8.52 14.31 -1.23
CA ALA A 602 8.98 13.24 -2.13
C ALA A 602 8.18 13.22 -3.46
N SER A 603 6.86 13.35 -3.38
CA SER A 603 5.94 13.41 -4.53
C SER A 603 6.23 14.62 -5.42
N ALA A 604 6.51 15.79 -4.82
CA ALA A 604 6.87 17.00 -5.56
C ALA A 604 8.17 16.83 -6.35
N VAL A 605 9.20 16.25 -5.74
CA VAL A 605 10.45 15.92 -6.45
C VAL A 605 10.20 14.95 -7.60
N LEU A 606 9.41 13.90 -7.37
CA LEU A 606 9.07 12.91 -8.40
C LEU A 606 8.19 13.47 -9.53
N ALA A 607 7.42 14.52 -9.27
CA ALA A 607 6.67 15.27 -10.28
C ALA A 607 7.53 16.30 -11.04
N GLY A 608 8.81 16.46 -10.66
CA GLY A 608 9.76 17.38 -11.28
C GLY A 608 9.68 18.82 -10.78
N PHE A 609 9.20 19.04 -9.55
CA PHE A 609 9.27 20.33 -8.86
C PHE A 609 10.53 20.46 -7.99
N THR A 610 10.96 21.70 -7.79
CA THR A 610 11.90 22.10 -6.75
C THR A 610 11.12 22.42 -5.48
N VAL A 611 11.40 21.68 -4.41
CA VAL A 611 10.73 21.86 -3.11
C VAL A 611 11.37 23.02 -2.34
N VAL A 612 10.53 23.94 -1.86
CA VAL A 612 10.94 25.03 -0.95
C VAL A 612 10.09 24.92 0.32
N ALA A 613 10.74 24.67 1.45
CA ALA A 613 10.05 24.55 2.72
C ALA A 613 9.44 25.90 3.13
N VAL A 614 8.23 25.91 3.71
CA VAL A 614 7.59 27.07 4.35
C VAL A 614 7.62 26.87 5.87
N ALA A 615 7.93 27.92 6.61
CA ALA A 615 8.00 27.90 8.06
C ALA A 615 6.60 27.69 8.67
N THR A 616 6.59 27.19 9.90
CA THR A 616 5.39 27.08 10.73
C THR A 616 5.46 28.09 11.87
N GLY A 617 4.33 28.72 12.18
CA GLY A 617 4.19 29.64 13.30
C GLY A 617 4.25 28.93 14.66
N PRO A 618 4.23 29.70 15.77
CA PRO A 618 4.32 29.16 17.12
C PRO A 618 3.17 28.23 17.52
N ALA A 619 1.98 28.37 16.92
CA ALA A 619 0.84 27.49 17.14
C ALA A 619 0.78 26.33 16.11
N GLY A 620 1.83 26.14 15.31
CA GLY A 620 1.95 25.06 14.33
C GLY A 620 1.27 25.33 12.99
N GLU A 621 0.68 26.51 12.80
CA GLU A 621 0.05 26.99 11.58
C GLU A 621 1.07 27.32 10.48
N VAL A 622 0.62 27.46 9.23
CA VAL A 622 1.49 27.99 8.16
C VAL A 622 1.86 29.45 8.45
N ASP A 623 3.16 29.77 8.44
CA ASP A 623 3.61 31.16 8.58
C ASP A 623 3.28 31.94 7.29
N LEU A 624 2.23 32.76 7.33
CA LEU A 624 1.79 33.58 6.21
C LEU A 624 2.82 34.63 5.77
N GLY A 625 3.65 35.13 6.69
CA GLY A 625 4.69 36.11 6.36
C GLY A 625 5.79 35.47 5.53
N ASP A 626 6.28 34.31 5.97
CA ASP A 626 7.26 33.51 5.25
C ASP A 626 6.69 32.94 3.93
N LEU A 627 5.42 32.52 3.90
CA LEU A 627 4.73 32.10 2.68
C LEU A 627 4.73 33.23 1.63
N ARG A 628 4.31 34.44 2.00
CA ARG A 628 4.30 35.60 1.09
C ARG A 628 5.70 35.92 0.56
N ALA A 629 6.70 35.92 1.45
CA ALA A 629 8.09 36.13 1.06
C ALA A 629 8.58 35.08 0.04
N LYS A 630 8.21 33.80 0.26
CA LYS A 630 8.57 32.70 -0.65
C LYS A 630 7.83 32.76 -1.97
N VAL A 631 6.57 33.20 -1.98
CA VAL A 631 5.81 33.47 -3.21
C VAL A 631 6.47 34.59 -4.01
N GLU A 632 6.85 35.69 -3.36
CA GLU A 632 7.56 36.81 -4.02
C GLU A 632 8.92 36.36 -4.60
N VAL A 633 9.71 35.60 -3.84
CA VAL A 633 11.00 35.06 -4.29
C VAL A 633 10.86 34.02 -5.41
N ALA A 634 9.81 33.21 -5.38
CA ALA A 634 9.53 32.25 -6.44
C ALA A 634 9.14 32.97 -7.75
N GLY A 635 8.38 34.06 -7.66
CA GLY A 635 7.97 34.88 -8.79
C GLY A 635 7.21 34.07 -9.84
N ASP A 636 7.60 34.23 -11.11
CA ASP A 636 7.03 33.51 -12.25
C ASP A 636 7.34 32.00 -12.27
N ARG A 637 8.18 31.50 -11.34
CA ARG A 637 8.49 30.08 -11.18
C ARG A 637 7.59 29.36 -10.18
N LEU A 638 6.70 30.07 -9.47
CA LEU A 638 5.76 29.44 -8.54
C LEU A 638 4.80 28.54 -9.33
N GLY A 639 4.84 27.23 -9.06
CA GLY A 639 3.93 26.26 -9.66
C GLY A 639 2.89 25.72 -8.69
N ALA A 640 3.27 25.41 -7.45
CA ALA A 640 2.31 24.88 -6.48
C ALA A 640 2.63 25.24 -5.02
N VAL A 641 1.63 25.10 -4.17
CA VAL A 641 1.79 24.82 -2.73
C VAL A 641 1.18 23.46 -2.42
N MET A 642 1.76 22.70 -1.49
CA MET A 642 1.12 21.54 -0.88
C MET A 642 0.87 21.82 0.59
N VAL A 643 -0.39 21.82 1.02
CA VAL A 643 -0.79 21.95 2.43
C VAL A 643 -1.64 20.75 2.85
N THR A 644 -1.76 20.48 4.14
CA THR A 644 -2.69 19.47 4.67
C THR A 644 -3.78 20.19 5.45
N TYR A 645 -5.04 19.83 5.24
CA TYR A 645 -6.15 20.46 5.98
C TYR A 645 -7.18 19.43 6.48
N PRO A 646 -7.52 19.43 7.79
CA PRO A 646 -6.82 20.13 8.88
C PRO A 646 -5.35 19.73 8.94
N SER A 647 -4.50 20.57 9.54
CA SER A 647 -3.06 20.36 9.51
C SER A 647 -2.68 19.03 10.18
N THR A 648 -1.47 18.54 9.91
CA THR A 648 -0.90 17.35 10.57
C THR A 648 -0.71 17.54 12.08
N HIS A 649 -0.91 18.76 12.59
CA HIS A 649 -0.96 19.04 14.03
C HIS A 649 -2.34 18.78 14.65
N GLY A 650 -3.34 18.40 13.85
CA GLY A 650 -4.70 18.13 14.32
C GLY A 650 -5.52 19.39 14.57
N VAL A 651 -5.24 20.49 13.85
CA VAL A 651 -5.89 21.80 14.09
C VAL A 651 -6.51 22.36 12.81
N TYR A 652 -7.70 22.94 12.93
CA TYR A 652 -8.29 23.77 11.89
C TYR A 652 -7.61 25.14 11.85
N GLU A 653 -6.78 25.37 10.83
CA GLU A 653 -6.17 26.70 10.63
C GLU A 653 -7.23 27.70 10.11
N GLU A 654 -7.26 28.89 10.70
CA GLU A 654 -8.17 30.00 10.32
C GLU A 654 -7.82 30.61 8.96
N THR A 655 -6.58 30.43 8.51
CA THR A 655 -5.96 31.18 7.39
C THR A 655 -5.90 30.40 6.08
N ILE A 656 -6.49 29.19 6.00
CA ILE A 656 -6.36 28.33 4.82
C ILE A 656 -6.85 29.00 3.52
N THR A 657 -7.94 29.76 3.57
CA THR A 657 -8.46 30.50 2.40
C THR A 657 -7.51 31.61 1.96
N GLU A 658 -6.80 32.24 2.91
CA GLU A 658 -5.78 33.24 2.65
C GLU A 658 -4.52 32.63 2.05
N VAL A 659 -4.10 31.44 2.52
CA VAL A 659 -3.02 30.65 1.90
C VAL A 659 -3.35 30.37 0.43
N CYS A 660 -4.57 29.90 0.14
CA CYS A 660 -5.02 29.66 -1.23
C CYS A 660 -4.93 30.94 -2.08
N ALA A 661 -5.49 32.05 -1.58
CA ALA A 661 -5.52 33.33 -2.28
C ALA A 661 -4.13 33.89 -2.57
N VAL A 662 -3.18 33.78 -1.61
CA VAL A 662 -1.79 34.24 -1.79
C VAL A 662 -1.09 33.44 -2.90
N VAL A 663 -1.29 32.13 -2.95
CA VAL A 663 -0.66 31.28 -3.97
C VAL A 663 -1.28 31.48 -5.34
N HIS A 664 -2.60 31.60 -5.42
CA HIS A 664 -3.31 31.94 -6.67
C HIS A 664 -2.89 33.31 -7.21
N ALA A 665 -2.72 34.32 -6.35
CA ALA A 665 -2.22 35.63 -6.75
C ALA A 665 -0.79 35.58 -7.33
N GLY A 666 0.04 34.64 -6.88
CA GLY A 666 1.36 34.35 -7.46
C GLY A 666 1.32 33.49 -8.74
N GLY A 667 0.13 33.06 -9.17
CA GLY A 667 -0.06 32.19 -10.33
C GLY A 667 0.26 30.71 -10.09
N GLY A 668 0.44 30.30 -8.83
CA GLY A 668 0.59 28.89 -8.46
C GLY A 668 -0.77 28.19 -8.33
N GLN A 669 -0.72 26.88 -8.11
CA GLN A 669 -1.89 26.04 -7.79
C GLN A 669 -1.82 25.51 -6.36
N VAL A 670 -2.98 25.20 -5.78
CA VAL A 670 -3.11 24.77 -4.39
C VAL A 670 -3.46 23.28 -4.35
N TYR A 671 -2.51 22.50 -3.87
CA TYR A 671 -2.71 21.11 -3.52
C TYR A 671 -3.05 21.00 -2.03
N VAL A 672 -4.22 20.46 -1.70
CA VAL A 672 -4.61 20.11 -0.33
C VAL A 672 -4.54 18.60 -0.17
N ASP A 673 -3.65 18.12 0.68
CA ASP A 673 -3.60 16.74 1.13
C ASP A 673 -4.86 16.40 1.93
N GLY A 674 -5.65 15.46 1.39
CA GLY A 674 -6.93 15.02 1.95
C GLY A 674 -6.82 13.79 2.85
N ALA A 675 -5.64 13.45 3.35
CA ALA A 675 -5.49 12.38 4.35
C ALA A 675 -6.34 12.61 5.61
N ASN A 676 -6.57 13.88 5.98
CA ASN A 676 -7.32 14.30 7.16
C ASN A 676 -8.79 14.64 6.85
N LEU A 677 -9.34 14.14 5.73
CA LEU A 677 -10.72 14.43 5.33
C LEU A 677 -11.76 13.91 6.33
N ASN A 678 -11.42 12.98 7.23
CA ASN A 678 -12.34 12.51 8.26
C ASN A 678 -12.86 13.64 9.17
N ALA A 679 -12.11 14.74 9.27
CA ALA A 679 -12.51 15.95 9.98
C ALA A 679 -13.39 16.91 9.15
N LEU A 680 -13.62 16.65 7.86
CA LEU A 680 -14.26 17.60 6.95
C LEU A 680 -15.55 17.09 6.30
N VAL A 681 -15.71 15.76 6.12
CA VAL A 681 -16.85 15.21 5.37
C VAL A 681 -18.19 15.70 5.95
N GLY A 682 -18.98 16.38 5.12
CA GLY A 682 -20.27 16.95 5.52
C GLY A 682 -20.20 18.29 6.26
N LEU A 683 -19.00 18.78 6.61
CA LEU A 683 -18.78 20.06 7.31
C LEU A 683 -18.10 21.13 6.43
N ALA A 684 -17.10 20.73 5.64
CA ALA A 684 -16.34 21.62 4.76
C ALA A 684 -15.84 20.87 3.53
N ARG A 685 -15.57 21.59 2.44
CA ARG A 685 -15.22 21.02 1.14
C ARG A 685 -13.96 21.69 0.59
N PRO A 686 -12.83 20.96 0.39
CA PRO A 686 -11.60 21.53 -0.14
C PRO A 686 -11.76 22.38 -1.40
N GLY A 687 -12.50 21.87 -2.39
CA GLY A 687 -12.74 22.60 -3.64
C GLY A 687 -13.53 23.91 -3.46
N ALA A 688 -14.26 24.06 -2.34
CA ALA A 688 -15.04 25.27 -2.05
C ALA A 688 -14.24 26.37 -1.33
N PHE A 689 -13.15 26.02 -0.64
CA PHE A 689 -12.32 26.99 0.10
C PHE A 689 -11.00 27.35 -0.60
N GLY A 690 -10.85 26.98 -1.87
CA GLY A 690 -9.76 27.42 -2.75
C GLY A 690 -8.71 26.36 -3.07
N ALA A 691 -8.92 25.09 -2.73
CA ALA A 691 -8.07 24.01 -3.21
C ALA A 691 -8.33 23.73 -4.70
N ASP A 692 -7.27 23.56 -5.49
CA ASP A 692 -7.38 23.17 -6.90
C ASP A 692 -7.37 21.65 -7.07
N VAL A 693 -6.72 20.94 -6.16
CA VAL A 693 -6.56 19.49 -6.23
C VAL A 693 -6.33 18.88 -4.84
N SER A 694 -6.90 17.70 -4.61
CA SER A 694 -6.58 16.85 -3.45
C SER A 694 -6.52 15.39 -3.85
N HIS A 695 -5.64 14.63 -3.21
CA HIS A 695 -5.90 13.20 -3.06
C HIS A 695 -6.77 12.91 -1.85
N LEU A 696 -7.42 11.76 -1.84
CA LEU A 696 -8.13 11.20 -0.69
C LEU A 696 -7.52 9.86 -0.32
N ASN A 697 -7.53 9.48 0.96
CA ASN A 697 -7.17 8.13 1.36
C ASN A 697 -8.43 7.29 1.61
N LEU A 698 -8.83 6.47 0.64
CA LEU A 698 -9.98 5.59 0.83
C LEU A 698 -9.76 4.57 1.97
N HIS A 699 -8.50 4.23 2.22
CA HIS A 699 -8.04 3.34 3.30
C HIS A 699 -7.86 4.03 4.65
N LYS A 700 -8.33 5.27 4.77
CA LYS A 700 -8.44 6.02 6.02
C LYS A 700 -9.89 6.45 6.20
N THR A 701 -10.31 7.48 5.46
CA THR A 701 -11.62 8.11 5.62
C THR A 701 -12.79 7.23 5.16
N PHE A 702 -12.59 6.37 4.16
CA PHE A 702 -13.66 5.63 3.47
C PHE A 702 -13.54 4.11 3.58
N CYS A 703 -13.08 3.64 4.75
CA CYS A 703 -13.19 2.28 5.26
C CYS A 703 -12.45 1.15 4.51
N ILE A 704 -11.69 1.41 3.45
CA ILE A 704 -10.79 0.37 2.90
C ILE A 704 -9.85 -0.08 4.03
N PRO A 705 -9.66 -1.40 4.24
CA PRO A 705 -8.87 -1.89 5.36
C PRO A 705 -7.39 -1.55 5.21
N HIS A 706 -6.75 -1.28 6.34
CA HIS A 706 -5.34 -0.90 6.45
C HIS A 706 -4.36 -2.01 6.05
N GLY A 707 -4.76 -3.27 6.14
CA GLY A 707 -4.08 -4.43 5.55
C GLY A 707 -2.68 -4.73 6.10
N GLY A 708 -2.36 -4.28 7.30
CA GLY A 708 -1.01 -4.35 7.86
C GLY A 708 -0.01 -3.36 7.24
N GLY A 709 -0.49 -2.42 6.41
CA GLY A 709 0.32 -1.44 5.67
C GLY A 709 0.02 -1.37 4.17
N GLY A 710 -1.15 -1.82 3.74
CA GLY A 710 -1.64 -1.88 2.36
C GLY A 710 -2.62 -3.05 2.14
N PRO A 711 -3.70 -2.89 1.38
CA PRO A 711 -3.79 -2.01 0.21
C PRO A 711 -4.26 -0.58 0.51
N GLY A 712 -4.09 0.30 -0.48
CA GLY A 712 -4.70 1.62 -0.49
C GLY A 712 -5.29 1.96 -1.87
N VAL A 713 -6.13 2.99 -1.90
CA VAL A 713 -6.53 3.72 -3.10
C VAL A 713 -6.47 5.20 -2.77
N GLY A 714 -5.92 5.99 -3.68
CA GLY A 714 -5.65 7.41 -3.53
C GLY A 714 -6.30 8.27 -4.61
N PRO A 715 -7.64 8.27 -4.76
CA PRO A 715 -8.30 9.03 -5.81
C PRO A 715 -7.92 10.51 -5.73
N VAL A 716 -7.80 11.15 -6.87
CA VAL A 716 -7.46 12.57 -6.98
C VAL A 716 -8.66 13.36 -7.51
N GLY A 717 -9.16 14.29 -6.70
CA GLY A 717 -10.20 15.25 -7.05
C GLY A 717 -9.58 16.57 -7.49
N VAL A 718 -10.14 17.20 -8.52
CA VAL A 718 -9.61 18.42 -9.12
C VAL A 718 -10.70 19.44 -9.45
N ALA A 719 -10.33 20.72 -9.41
CA ALA A 719 -11.09 21.82 -9.97
C ALA A 719 -11.21 21.68 -11.50
N GLU A 720 -12.18 22.39 -12.09
CA GLU A 720 -12.60 22.23 -13.48
C GLU A 720 -11.44 22.40 -14.48
N HIS A 721 -10.58 23.40 -14.28
CA HIS A 721 -9.45 23.69 -15.18
C HIS A 721 -8.35 22.61 -15.18
N LEU A 722 -8.28 21.78 -14.14
CA LEU A 722 -7.33 20.67 -14.03
C LEU A 722 -7.90 19.33 -14.54
N ALA A 723 -9.22 19.22 -14.74
CA ALA A 723 -9.86 17.98 -15.19
C ALA A 723 -9.27 17.39 -16.51
N PRO A 724 -8.91 18.19 -17.54
CA PRO A 724 -8.28 17.67 -18.76
C PRO A 724 -6.88 17.07 -18.56
N PHE A 725 -6.28 17.26 -17.38
CA PHE A 725 -4.91 16.85 -17.04
C PHE A 725 -4.87 15.72 -16.00
N LEU A 726 -6.02 15.19 -15.57
CA LEU A 726 -6.08 14.02 -14.70
C LEU A 726 -5.33 12.83 -15.33
N PRO A 727 -4.39 12.20 -14.60
CA PRO A 727 -3.67 11.03 -15.11
C PRO A 727 -4.58 9.88 -15.53
N GLY A 728 -4.24 9.24 -16.65
CA GLY A 728 -4.94 8.06 -17.17
C GLY A 728 -6.23 8.33 -17.96
N ARG A 729 -6.76 9.56 -17.93
CA ARG A 729 -7.93 9.97 -18.73
C ARG A 729 -7.74 11.28 -19.50
N GLY A 730 -6.70 12.05 -19.17
CA GLY A 730 -6.38 13.35 -19.76
C GLY A 730 -5.08 13.37 -20.55
N ARG A 731 -4.41 14.54 -20.57
CA ARG A 731 -3.12 14.73 -21.27
C ARG A 731 -1.92 14.09 -20.56
N VAL A 732 -2.06 13.75 -19.29
CA VAL A 732 -1.02 13.09 -18.49
C VAL A 732 -1.17 11.58 -18.62
N GLY A 733 -0.07 10.88 -18.86
CA GLY A 733 -0.03 9.42 -18.91
C GLY A 733 -0.41 8.76 -17.57
N PRO A 734 -0.52 7.42 -17.53
CA PRO A 734 -0.99 6.70 -16.36
C PRO A 734 0.04 6.71 -15.23
N VAL A 735 -0.45 6.70 -13.98
CA VAL A 735 0.38 6.59 -12.76
C VAL A 735 0.33 5.20 -12.12
N SER A 736 -0.57 4.33 -12.59
CA SER A 736 -0.76 2.95 -12.11
C SER A 736 -0.98 2.02 -13.30
N GLY A 737 -0.73 0.72 -13.11
CA GLY A 737 -0.75 -0.26 -14.19
C GLY A 737 -2.13 -0.58 -14.78
N ALA A 738 -3.16 -0.52 -13.95
CA ALA A 738 -4.54 -0.77 -14.34
C ALA A 738 -5.33 0.54 -14.50
N PRO A 739 -6.32 0.61 -15.43
CA PRO A 739 -7.08 1.83 -15.68
C PRO A 739 -7.77 2.42 -14.44
N PHE A 740 -8.26 1.54 -13.56
CA PHE A 740 -8.94 1.90 -12.31
C PHE A 740 -8.13 1.52 -11.05
N GLY A 741 -6.81 1.32 -11.19
CA GLY A 741 -5.96 0.88 -10.08
C GLY A 741 -6.46 -0.41 -9.44
N SER A 742 -6.68 -0.39 -8.13
CA SER A 742 -7.18 -1.53 -7.34
C SER A 742 -8.71 -1.61 -7.35
N ALA A 743 -9.31 -1.90 -8.52
CA ALA A 743 -10.76 -1.86 -8.70
C ALA A 743 -11.53 -2.81 -7.75
N GLY A 744 -10.95 -3.96 -7.40
CA GLY A 744 -11.59 -5.00 -6.59
C GLY A 744 -11.92 -4.61 -5.15
N ILE A 745 -11.35 -3.50 -4.64
CA ILE A 745 -11.62 -2.98 -3.27
C ILE A 745 -12.45 -1.70 -3.25
N LEU A 746 -12.82 -1.16 -4.41
CA LEU A 746 -13.72 0.01 -4.50
C LEU A 746 -15.14 -0.24 -3.95
N PRO A 747 -15.70 -1.47 -3.98
CA PRO A 747 -17.01 -1.73 -3.36
C PRO A 747 -17.07 -1.35 -1.88
N VAL A 748 -15.94 -1.39 -1.15
CA VAL A 748 -15.87 -1.04 0.28
C VAL A 748 -16.29 0.42 0.50
N SER A 749 -15.63 1.36 -0.18
CA SER A 749 -15.94 2.79 -0.04
C SER A 749 -17.29 3.16 -0.65
N TRP A 750 -17.70 2.49 -1.74
CA TRP A 750 -19.05 2.67 -2.30
C TRP A 750 -20.13 2.26 -1.28
N ALA A 751 -19.95 1.10 -0.61
CA ALA A 751 -20.87 0.63 0.41
C ALA A 751 -20.94 1.61 1.59
N TYR A 752 -19.79 2.06 2.10
CA TYR A 752 -19.74 3.03 3.20
C TYR A 752 -20.56 4.29 2.90
N LEU A 753 -20.34 4.91 1.74
CA LEU A 753 -21.08 6.12 1.33
C LEU A 753 -22.60 5.87 1.23
N ARG A 754 -22.99 4.68 0.74
CA ARG A 754 -24.39 4.30 0.57
C ARG A 754 -25.09 3.97 1.89
N LEU A 755 -24.37 3.34 2.82
CA LEU A 755 -24.84 2.95 4.14
C LEU A 755 -24.97 4.17 5.07
N MET A 756 -24.02 5.10 4.99
CA MET A 756 -23.99 6.28 5.86
C MET A 756 -24.93 7.38 5.37
N GLY A 757 -24.99 7.61 4.04
CA GLY A 757 -25.70 8.75 3.46
C GLY A 757 -25.22 10.11 4.00
N PRO A 758 -25.84 11.23 3.59
CA PRO A 758 -25.42 12.58 3.98
C PRO A 758 -25.34 12.79 5.51
N GLU A 759 -26.38 12.39 6.24
CA GLU A 759 -26.49 12.63 7.68
C GLU A 759 -25.53 11.76 8.48
N GLY A 760 -25.40 10.48 8.12
CA GLY A 760 -24.47 9.56 8.80
C GLY A 760 -23.01 9.98 8.59
N LEU A 761 -22.64 10.42 7.38
CA LEU A 761 -21.29 10.91 7.09
C LEU A 761 -20.95 12.16 7.90
N ARG A 762 -21.86 13.14 7.93
CA ARG A 762 -21.68 14.34 8.76
C ARG A 762 -21.53 13.98 10.23
N ARG A 763 -22.40 13.12 10.76
CA ARG A 763 -22.37 12.70 12.15
C ARG A 763 -21.09 11.92 12.50
N ALA A 764 -20.57 11.11 11.59
CA ALA A 764 -19.28 10.43 11.77
C ALA A 764 -18.15 11.45 11.96
N THR A 765 -18.07 12.47 11.10
CA THR A 765 -17.08 13.55 11.25
C THR A 765 -17.26 14.32 12.56
N GLU A 766 -18.49 14.66 12.94
CA GLU A 766 -18.78 15.35 14.20
C GLU A 766 -18.31 14.55 15.43
N VAL A 767 -18.56 13.24 15.43
CA VAL A 767 -18.14 12.36 16.54
C VAL A 767 -16.63 12.13 16.53
N ALA A 768 -15.97 12.06 15.38
CA ALA A 768 -14.51 11.98 15.32
C ALA A 768 -13.85 13.21 15.99
N VAL A 769 -14.39 14.41 15.73
CA VAL A 769 -13.94 15.65 16.39
C VAL A 769 -14.24 15.63 17.89
N LEU A 770 -15.45 15.19 18.28
CA LEU A 770 -15.82 15.04 19.70
C LEU A 770 -14.87 14.10 20.44
N SER A 771 -14.61 12.91 19.90
CA SER A 771 -13.75 11.89 20.51
C SER A 771 -12.33 12.41 20.72
N ALA A 772 -11.75 13.08 19.72
CA ALA A 772 -10.41 13.65 19.84
C ALA A 772 -10.32 14.76 20.89
N ASN A 773 -11.31 15.66 20.93
CA ASN A 773 -11.36 16.71 21.96
C ASN A 773 -11.58 16.14 23.36
N TYR A 774 -12.38 15.09 23.50
CA TYR A 774 -12.56 14.39 24.76
C TYR A 774 -11.25 13.77 25.28
N VAL A 775 -10.49 13.10 24.39
CA VAL A 775 -9.14 12.58 24.71
C VAL A 775 -8.19 13.71 25.12
N ALA A 776 -8.17 14.80 24.36
CA ALA A 776 -7.33 15.97 24.64
C ALA A 776 -7.64 16.57 26.03
N ALA A 777 -8.92 16.71 26.38
CA ALA A 777 -9.37 17.22 27.67
C ALA A 777 -9.00 16.27 28.83
N ARG A 778 -9.20 14.95 28.66
CA ARG A 778 -8.88 13.95 29.69
C ARG A 778 -7.38 13.82 29.96
N LEU A 779 -6.54 14.04 28.95
CA LEU A 779 -5.09 13.83 29.06
C LEU A 779 -4.29 15.12 29.26
N GLY A 780 -4.86 16.30 28.98
CA GLY A 780 -4.15 17.57 28.95
C GLY A 780 -3.41 17.95 30.24
N GLU A 781 -3.92 17.55 31.41
CA GLU A 781 -3.25 17.80 32.71
C GLU A 781 -1.99 16.95 32.92
N HIS A 782 -1.90 15.78 32.26
CA HIS A 782 -0.80 14.83 32.39
C HIS A 782 0.19 14.94 31.22
N TYR A 783 -0.34 15.17 30.02
CA TYR A 783 0.40 15.31 28.78
C TYR A 783 -0.13 16.56 28.05
N PRO A 784 0.60 17.68 28.09
CA PRO A 784 0.13 18.92 27.48
C PRO A 784 -0.21 18.72 26.00
N VAL A 785 -1.36 19.23 25.58
CA VAL A 785 -1.74 19.27 24.15
C VAL A 785 -0.89 20.34 23.47
N LEU A 786 -0.08 19.93 22.49
CA LEU A 786 0.95 20.79 21.91
C LEU A 786 0.37 21.91 21.04
N TYR A 787 -0.69 21.61 20.29
CA TYR A 787 -1.32 22.54 19.37
C TYR A 787 -2.84 22.49 19.52
N THR A 788 -3.47 23.66 19.47
CA THR A 788 -4.92 23.83 19.53
C THR A 788 -5.33 24.97 18.59
N GLY A 789 -6.58 24.98 18.14
CA GLY A 789 -7.17 26.10 17.42
C GLY A 789 -7.40 27.31 18.32
N ALA A 790 -7.95 28.39 17.76
CA ALA A 790 -8.16 29.66 18.47
C ALA A 790 -9.04 29.54 19.73
N THR A 791 -9.91 28.53 19.78
CA THR A 791 -10.83 28.24 20.89
C THR A 791 -10.30 27.20 21.88
N GLY A 792 -9.06 26.73 21.71
CA GLY A 792 -8.47 25.66 22.52
C GLY A 792 -8.90 24.24 22.12
N LEU A 793 -9.65 24.10 21.01
CA LEU A 793 -10.12 22.82 20.49
C LEU A 793 -9.19 22.25 19.41
N VAL A 794 -9.22 20.94 19.24
CA VAL A 794 -8.57 20.22 18.14
C VAL A 794 -9.60 19.78 17.09
N ALA A 795 -9.12 19.26 15.96
CA ALA A 795 -9.94 18.62 14.94
C ALA A 795 -10.21 17.14 15.32
N HIS A 796 -9.96 16.20 14.41
CA HIS A 796 -10.13 14.76 14.64
C HIS A 796 -8.95 14.06 15.35
N GLU A 797 -7.87 14.78 15.67
CA GLU A 797 -6.68 14.21 16.31
C GLU A 797 -5.98 15.26 17.18
N CYS A 798 -5.17 14.84 18.15
CA CYS A 798 -4.40 15.74 19.01
C CYS A 798 -2.95 15.27 19.20
N VAL A 799 -2.02 16.22 19.34
CA VAL A 799 -0.60 15.94 19.64
C VAL A 799 -0.32 16.17 21.12
N LEU A 800 0.15 15.13 21.82
CA LEU A 800 0.52 15.18 23.24
C LEU A 800 2.05 15.32 23.40
N ASP A 801 2.49 16.33 24.15
CA ASP A 801 3.90 16.67 24.31
C ASP A 801 4.58 15.93 25.48
N LEU A 802 5.40 14.94 25.15
CA LEU A 802 6.19 14.17 26.12
C LEU A 802 7.61 14.74 26.31
N ARG A 803 8.03 15.74 25.52
CA ARG A 803 9.40 16.28 25.58
C ARG A 803 9.75 16.88 26.96
N PRO A 804 8.84 17.59 27.67
CA PRO A 804 9.10 18.01 29.05
C PRO A 804 9.34 16.83 29.99
N ILE A 805 8.57 15.76 29.86
CA ILE A 805 8.76 14.52 30.64
C ILE A 805 10.14 13.94 30.37
N THR A 806 10.52 13.76 29.09
CA THR A 806 11.84 13.22 28.73
C THR A 806 12.99 14.05 29.28
N ARG A 807 12.90 15.39 29.23
CA ARG A 807 13.94 16.27 29.80
C ARG A 807 14.05 16.14 31.33
N ALA A 808 12.94 15.93 32.02
CA ALA A 808 12.90 15.87 33.48
C ALA A 808 13.29 14.49 34.03
N THR A 809 12.92 13.40 33.35
CA THR A 809 12.99 12.03 33.91
C THR A 809 13.82 11.06 33.07
N GLY A 810 14.14 11.40 31.82
CA GLY A 810 14.74 10.48 30.85
C GLY A 810 13.76 9.47 30.23
N VAL A 811 12.50 9.42 30.69
CA VAL A 811 11.46 8.57 30.07
C VAL A 811 11.18 9.08 28.65
N THR A 812 11.32 8.21 27.66
CA THR A 812 11.12 8.56 26.26
C THR A 812 9.70 8.25 25.80
N VAL A 813 9.35 8.79 24.62
CA VAL A 813 8.11 8.41 23.93
C VAL A 813 8.04 6.90 23.64
N ASP A 814 9.18 6.27 23.34
CA ASP A 814 9.24 4.83 23.11
C ASP A 814 8.91 4.05 24.38
N ASP A 815 9.34 4.52 25.56
CA ASP A 815 8.99 3.87 26.83
C ASP A 815 7.47 3.87 27.05
N VAL A 816 6.80 5.00 26.80
CA VAL A 816 5.34 5.12 26.88
C VAL A 816 4.66 4.22 25.83
N ALA A 817 5.14 4.26 24.59
CA ALA A 817 4.61 3.45 23.51
C ALA A 817 4.70 1.94 23.79
N LYS A 818 5.84 1.47 24.33
CA LYS A 818 6.00 0.06 24.73
C LYS A 818 5.18 -0.27 25.97
N ARG A 819 5.03 0.67 26.91
CA ARG A 819 4.23 0.43 28.12
C ARG A 819 2.74 0.29 27.82
N LEU A 820 2.22 1.00 26.81
CA LEU A 820 0.83 0.84 26.35
C LEU A 820 0.49 -0.60 25.90
N ILE A 821 1.47 -1.35 25.41
CA ILE A 821 1.29 -2.78 25.06
C ILE A 821 0.86 -3.57 26.30
N ASP A 822 1.46 -3.29 27.46
CA ASP A 822 1.10 -3.96 28.71
C ASP A 822 -0.30 -3.59 29.19
N HIS A 823 -0.77 -2.40 28.84
CA HIS A 823 -2.15 -1.95 29.05
C HIS A 823 -3.13 -2.46 27.97
N GLY A 824 -2.65 -3.23 27.00
CA GLY A 824 -3.49 -3.82 25.95
C GLY A 824 -3.84 -2.86 24.82
N PHE A 825 -2.94 -1.94 24.48
CA PHE A 825 -3.11 -1.01 23.36
C PHE A 825 -1.92 -1.04 22.39
N HIS A 826 -2.21 -0.82 21.12
CA HIS A 826 -1.21 -0.32 20.19
C HIS A 826 -0.93 1.16 20.51
N ALA A 827 0.34 1.59 20.39
CA ALA A 827 0.68 3.00 20.60
C ALA A 827 0.04 3.93 19.54
N PRO A 828 -0.25 5.20 19.87
CA PRO A 828 -0.55 6.23 18.89
C PRO A 828 0.64 6.46 17.93
N THR A 829 0.49 7.41 16.99
CA THR A 829 1.59 7.76 16.08
C THR A 829 2.72 8.40 16.87
N VAL A 830 3.94 7.86 16.76
CA VAL A 830 5.10 8.26 17.58
C VAL A 830 6.04 9.17 16.79
N SER A 831 6.48 10.28 17.40
CA SER A 831 7.50 11.20 16.89
C SER A 831 7.23 11.84 15.52
N PHE A 832 5.95 11.89 15.12
CA PHE A 832 5.47 12.61 13.95
C PHE A 832 4.13 13.31 14.29
N PRO A 833 3.91 14.55 13.83
CA PRO A 833 4.82 15.41 13.05
C PRO A 833 5.96 16.03 13.86
N VAL A 834 5.92 15.96 15.19
CA VAL A 834 6.95 16.51 16.07
C VAL A 834 7.74 15.38 16.75
N ALA A 835 9.07 15.46 16.70
CA ALA A 835 9.91 14.46 17.36
C ALA A 835 9.71 14.47 18.89
N GLY A 836 9.56 13.28 19.49
CA GLY A 836 9.37 13.13 20.93
C GLY A 836 7.94 13.35 21.44
N THR A 837 6.94 13.40 20.55
CA THR A 837 5.51 13.49 20.90
C THR A 837 4.76 12.22 20.49
N VAL A 838 3.51 12.09 20.93
CA VAL A 838 2.54 11.14 20.36
C VAL A 838 1.37 11.88 19.75
N MET A 839 0.84 11.37 18.64
CA MET A 839 -0.35 11.92 17.96
C MET A 839 -1.47 10.88 17.98
N VAL A 840 -2.60 11.28 18.56
CA VAL A 840 -3.72 10.40 18.93
C VAL A 840 -4.94 10.75 18.10
N GLU A 841 -5.46 9.76 17.37
CA GLU A 841 -6.71 9.86 16.58
C GLU A 841 -7.62 8.68 16.96
N PRO A 842 -8.67 8.88 17.76
CA PRO A 842 -9.56 7.81 18.21
C PRO A 842 -10.58 7.38 17.14
N THR A 843 -10.88 8.25 16.16
CA THR A 843 -11.98 8.10 15.20
C THR A 843 -13.37 8.12 15.82
N GLU A 844 -14.40 8.02 14.98
CA GLU A 844 -15.80 7.95 15.37
C GLU A 844 -16.27 6.54 15.78
N SER A 845 -15.49 5.50 15.46
CA SER A 845 -15.93 4.10 15.58
C SER A 845 -15.71 3.49 16.95
N GLU A 846 -14.90 4.12 17.79
CA GLU A 846 -14.58 3.63 19.13
C GLU A 846 -15.58 4.16 20.16
N ASP A 847 -16.15 3.26 20.97
CA ASP A 847 -17.10 3.67 22.00
C ASP A 847 -16.41 4.41 23.17
N LEU A 848 -17.21 5.06 24.02
CA LEU A 848 -16.67 5.82 25.14
C LEU A 848 -15.90 4.95 26.15
N ALA A 849 -16.28 3.68 26.31
CA ALA A 849 -15.60 2.80 27.27
C ALA A 849 -14.18 2.43 26.80
N GLU A 850 -14.01 2.22 25.49
CA GLU A 850 -12.71 2.01 24.86
C GLU A 850 -11.82 3.27 24.95
N ILE A 851 -12.39 4.44 24.64
CA ILE A 851 -11.70 5.73 24.74
C ILE A 851 -11.27 6.01 26.19
N ASP A 852 -12.16 5.76 27.16
CA ASP A 852 -11.84 5.90 28.59
C ASP A 852 -10.73 4.94 29.01
N ARG A 853 -10.75 3.68 28.56
CA ARG A 853 -9.69 2.70 28.87
C ARG A 853 -8.33 3.16 28.38
N PHE A 854 -8.26 3.76 27.18
CA PHE A 854 -7.01 4.34 26.67
C PHE A 854 -6.56 5.55 27.49
N CYS A 855 -7.49 6.46 27.82
CA CYS A 855 -7.16 7.63 28.63
C CYS A 855 -6.64 7.20 30.01
N ASP A 856 -7.31 6.24 30.66
CA ASP A 856 -6.90 5.72 31.97
C ASP A 856 -5.55 5.00 31.92
N ALA A 857 -5.25 4.30 30.83
CA ALA A 857 -3.93 3.71 30.61
C ALA A 857 -2.83 4.78 30.52
N MET A 858 -3.06 5.85 29.75
CA MET A 858 -2.14 6.98 29.66
C MET A 858 -1.96 7.69 31.01
N VAL A 859 -3.04 7.93 31.76
CA VAL A 859 -2.98 8.52 33.11
C VAL A 859 -2.19 7.62 34.07
N ALA A 860 -2.41 6.30 34.03
CA ALA A 860 -1.65 5.35 34.84
C ALA A 860 -0.15 5.37 34.49
N ILE A 861 0.19 5.47 33.21
CA ILE A 861 1.58 5.64 32.76
C ILE A 861 2.16 6.96 33.28
N ALA A 862 1.41 8.06 33.31
CA ALA A 862 1.86 9.32 33.89
C ALA A 862 2.19 9.18 35.40
N VAL A 863 1.41 8.37 36.14
CA VAL A 863 1.71 8.04 37.54
C VAL A 863 3.02 7.24 37.65
N GLU A 864 3.26 6.27 36.76
CA GLU A 864 4.53 5.53 36.70
C GLU A 864 5.73 6.45 36.40
N VAL A 865 5.55 7.43 35.50
CA VAL A 865 6.54 8.49 35.23
C VAL A 865 6.82 9.31 36.49
N GLY A 866 5.79 9.67 37.25
CA GLY A 866 5.92 10.39 38.52
C GLY A 866 6.78 9.65 39.54
N ARG A 867 6.68 8.31 39.62
CA ARG A 867 7.53 7.49 40.49
C ARG A 867 9.00 7.48 40.08
N VAL A 868 9.27 7.48 38.76
CA VAL A 868 10.64 7.65 38.25
C VAL A 868 11.16 9.05 38.59
N ALA A 869 10.35 10.08 38.39
CA ALA A 869 10.71 11.47 38.71
C ALA A 869 11.01 11.67 40.21
N ALA A 870 10.27 10.98 41.08
CA ALA A 870 10.47 11.00 42.53
C ALA A 870 11.66 10.15 43.02
N GLY A 871 12.31 9.39 42.13
CA GLY A 871 13.42 8.49 42.47
C GLY A 871 12.98 7.21 43.18
N GLU A 872 11.68 6.89 43.21
CA GLU A 872 11.16 5.63 43.77
C GLU A 872 11.56 4.43 42.90
N TRP A 873 11.65 4.64 41.58
CA TRP A 873 12.17 3.67 40.62
C TRP A 873 13.33 4.26 39.83
N GLU A 874 14.42 3.50 39.73
CA GLU A 874 15.45 3.76 38.72
C GLU A 874 14.82 3.53 37.33
N LEU A 875 14.97 4.50 36.42
CA LEU A 875 14.39 4.43 35.06
C LEU A 875 14.71 3.10 34.38
N GLU A 876 15.98 2.69 34.41
CA GLU A 876 16.44 1.47 33.74
C GLU A 876 15.80 0.18 34.28
N ARG A 877 15.30 0.20 35.51
CA ARG A 877 14.63 -0.92 36.15
C ARG A 877 13.13 -0.67 36.37
N SER A 878 12.57 0.36 35.75
CA SER A 878 11.15 0.71 35.85
C SER A 878 10.28 -0.13 34.89
N PRO A 879 8.95 -0.25 35.14
CA PRO A 879 8.04 -0.87 34.18
C PRO A 879 8.10 -0.22 32.79
N LEU A 880 8.38 1.08 32.72
CA LEU A 880 8.44 1.88 31.50
C LEU A 880 9.61 1.45 30.59
N ARG A 881 10.85 1.40 31.11
CA ARG A 881 12.02 0.97 30.33
C ARG A 881 11.97 -0.52 30.02
N GLN A 882 11.42 -1.30 30.94
CA GLN A 882 11.34 -2.74 30.81
C GLN A 882 10.14 -3.22 29.99
N ALA A 883 9.22 -2.35 29.57
CA ALA A 883 8.12 -2.75 28.69
C ALA A 883 8.60 -3.08 27.26
N PRO A 884 7.92 -4.01 26.54
CA PRO A 884 6.71 -4.72 26.94
C PRO A 884 7.00 -6.08 27.60
N HIS A 885 6.14 -6.52 28.53
CA HIS A 885 6.36 -7.71 29.36
C HIS A 885 5.75 -8.97 28.74
N THR A 886 6.59 -9.95 28.39
CA THR A 886 6.15 -11.21 27.76
C THR A 886 5.68 -12.21 28.81
N ALA A 887 4.91 -13.21 28.38
CA ALA A 887 4.48 -14.30 29.26
C ALA A 887 5.67 -15.10 29.83
N ALA A 888 6.77 -15.22 29.06
CA ALA A 888 7.97 -15.95 29.47
C ALA A 888 8.64 -15.33 30.70
N MET A 889 8.59 -14.01 30.88
CA MET A 889 9.18 -13.36 32.05
C MET A 889 8.53 -13.78 33.39
N LEU A 890 7.29 -14.29 33.36
CA LEU A 890 6.57 -14.65 34.58
C LEU A 890 7.11 -15.91 35.25
N VAL A 891 7.77 -16.79 34.49
CA VAL A 891 8.29 -18.06 34.98
C VAL A 891 9.77 -18.00 35.41
N GLY A 892 10.48 -16.94 35.03
CA GLY A 892 11.88 -16.71 35.42
C GLY A 892 12.04 -15.93 36.73
N ASP A 893 13.29 -15.70 37.13
CA ASP A 893 13.62 -14.80 38.23
C ASP A 893 13.08 -13.40 37.97
N TRP A 894 12.70 -12.69 39.03
CA TRP A 894 12.09 -11.36 38.93
C TRP A 894 12.93 -10.31 39.64
N PRO A 895 14.03 -9.82 39.03
CA PRO A 895 14.96 -8.87 39.64
C PRO A 895 14.46 -7.41 39.56
N HIS A 896 13.16 -7.19 39.37
CA HIS A 896 12.57 -5.86 39.20
C HIS A 896 12.00 -5.31 40.51
N PRO A 897 12.06 -3.98 40.74
CA PRO A 897 11.55 -3.32 41.95
C PRO A 897 10.01 -3.17 41.98
N TYR A 898 9.30 -3.72 41.00
CA TYR A 898 7.85 -3.73 40.87
C TYR A 898 7.35 -5.17 40.78
N THR A 899 6.07 -5.43 41.05
CA THR A 899 5.52 -6.78 41.04
C THR A 899 5.25 -7.29 39.62
N ARG A 900 5.21 -8.61 39.43
CA ARG A 900 4.73 -9.22 38.19
C ARG A 900 3.33 -8.74 37.82
N GLU A 901 2.45 -8.57 38.80
CA GLU A 901 1.10 -8.06 38.58
C GLU A 901 1.11 -6.62 38.02
N GLN A 902 1.94 -5.73 38.57
CA GLN A 902 2.14 -4.39 38.01
C GLN A 902 2.66 -4.43 36.57
N ALA A 903 3.47 -5.43 36.22
CA ALA A 903 4.01 -5.59 34.89
C ALA A 903 2.95 -5.97 33.85
N VAL A 904 2.18 -7.05 34.12
CA VAL A 904 1.33 -7.70 33.11
C VAL A 904 -0.17 -7.43 33.29
N TYR A 905 -0.62 -7.00 34.47
CA TYR A 905 -2.00 -6.62 34.75
C TYR A 905 -2.07 -5.23 35.40
N PRO A 906 -1.56 -4.18 34.75
CA PRO A 906 -1.79 -2.82 35.23
C PRO A 906 -3.30 -2.52 35.25
N ALA A 907 -3.69 -1.46 35.97
CA ALA A 907 -5.09 -1.09 36.12
C ALA A 907 -5.80 -0.95 34.76
N GLY A 908 -7.03 -1.46 34.66
CA GLY A 908 -7.85 -1.43 33.43
C GLY A 908 -7.71 -2.66 32.51
N VAL A 909 -6.74 -3.55 32.74
CA VAL A 909 -6.54 -4.75 31.90
C VAL A 909 -7.46 -5.90 32.34
N ASP A 910 -8.32 -6.39 31.43
CA ASP A 910 -9.08 -7.62 31.66
C ASP A 910 -8.16 -8.85 31.60
N ARG A 911 -8.03 -9.54 32.74
CA ARG A 911 -7.20 -10.76 32.88
C ARG A 911 -7.62 -11.87 31.91
N ARG A 912 -8.89 -11.94 31.51
CA ARG A 912 -9.40 -12.96 30.58
C ARG A 912 -9.15 -12.63 29.12
N ALA A 913 -8.94 -11.36 28.79
CA ALA A 913 -8.74 -10.87 27.43
C ALA A 913 -7.32 -10.32 27.18
N LYS A 914 -6.38 -10.56 28.11
CA LYS A 914 -4.99 -10.07 28.03
C LYS A 914 -4.33 -10.44 26.71
N TYR A 915 -3.89 -9.43 25.98
CA TYR A 915 -2.94 -9.60 24.89
C TYR A 915 -1.54 -9.82 25.44
N TRP A 916 -0.82 -10.82 24.93
CA TRP A 916 0.56 -11.12 25.32
C TRP A 916 1.51 -10.71 24.19
N PRO A 917 2.44 -9.77 24.41
CA PRO A 917 3.48 -9.49 23.43
C PRO A 917 4.35 -10.75 23.23
N PRO A 918 4.54 -11.24 22.00
CA PRO A 918 5.35 -12.42 21.71
C PRO A 918 6.85 -12.25 22.00
N VAL A 919 7.37 -11.02 21.98
CA VAL A 919 8.80 -10.70 22.16
C VAL A 919 8.97 -9.51 23.09
N ARG A 920 10.17 -9.37 23.69
CA ARG A 920 10.56 -8.18 24.46
C ARG A 920 10.83 -7.02 23.51
N ARG A 921 11.25 -5.88 24.06
CA ARG A 921 11.61 -4.68 23.29
C ARG A 921 12.67 -5.00 22.24
N VAL A 922 12.42 -4.66 20.97
CA VAL A 922 13.30 -5.01 19.85
C VAL A 922 14.49 -4.04 19.74
N ASP A 923 15.71 -4.56 19.56
CA ASP A 923 16.91 -3.77 19.29
C ASP A 923 16.98 -3.39 17.80
N GLY A 924 16.49 -2.21 17.46
CA GLY A 924 16.51 -1.73 16.08
C GLY A 924 17.92 -1.49 15.52
N ALA A 925 18.85 -1.01 16.35
CA ALA A 925 20.18 -0.64 15.92
C ALA A 925 21.06 -1.87 15.63
N HIS A 926 20.85 -2.97 16.36
CA HIS A 926 21.50 -4.24 16.07
C HIS A 926 21.08 -4.78 14.69
N GLY A 927 19.78 -4.76 14.37
CA GLY A 927 19.27 -5.24 13.08
C GLY A 927 19.80 -4.43 11.89
N ASP A 928 19.88 -3.10 12.01
CA ASP A 928 20.42 -2.26 10.93
C ASP A 928 21.93 -2.45 10.72
N ARG A 929 22.68 -2.88 11.76
CA ARG A 929 24.11 -3.24 11.65
C ARG A 929 24.32 -4.67 11.13
N ASN A 930 23.39 -5.58 11.39
CA ASN A 930 23.44 -7.00 11.02
C ASN A 930 22.27 -7.32 10.09
N LEU A 931 22.28 -6.71 8.90
CA LEU A 931 21.15 -6.74 8.00
C LEU A 931 20.90 -8.15 7.44
N VAL A 932 19.85 -8.82 7.93
CA VAL A 932 19.37 -10.11 7.44
C VAL A 932 17.90 -9.94 7.02
N CYS A 933 17.62 -10.05 5.72
CA CYS A 933 16.31 -9.74 5.12
C CYS A 933 15.61 -10.94 4.46
N SER A 934 16.06 -12.15 4.82
CA SER A 934 15.44 -13.43 4.45
C SER A 934 15.25 -14.28 5.71
N CYS A 935 14.47 -15.35 5.61
CA CYS A 935 14.28 -16.29 6.71
C CYS A 935 15.65 -16.88 7.14
N PRO A 936 16.04 -16.75 8.42
CA PRO A 936 17.34 -17.19 8.89
C PRO A 936 17.43 -18.73 8.92
N PRO A 937 18.62 -19.34 8.74
CA PRO A 937 18.79 -20.79 8.76
C PRO A 937 18.28 -21.44 10.05
N VAL A 938 17.76 -22.67 9.94
CA VAL A 938 17.27 -23.45 11.10
C VAL A 938 18.37 -23.81 12.11
N ALA A 939 19.63 -23.87 11.69
CA ALA A 939 20.74 -24.07 12.63
C ALA A 939 20.89 -22.89 13.62
N GLU A 940 20.44 -21.69 13.25
CA GLU A 940 20.33 -20.52 14.14
C GLU A 940 19.00 -20.51 14.94
N LEU A 941 18.11 -21.50 14.73
CA LEU A 941 16.91 -21.77 15.55
C LEU A 941 17.20 -22.67 16.76
N ALA A 942 18.33 -23.40 16.75
CA ALA A 942 18.72 -24.20 17.89
C ALA A 942 19.31 -23.28 18.95
N VAL A 943 18.64 -23.17 20.11
CA VAL A 943 19.26 -22.63 21.32
C VAL A 943 20.55 -23.41 21.54
N ASP A 944 21.68 -22.71 21.62
CA ASP A 944 22.96 -23.34 21.93
C ASP A 944 22.82 -24.03 23.28
N VAL A 945 22.87 -25.37 23.29
CA VAL A 945 22.72 -26.17 24.50
C VAL A 945 23.84 -25.85 25.50
N GLY A 946 24.93 -25.21 25.05
CA GLY A 946 25.98 -24.65 25.89
C GLY A 946 25.52 -23.53 26.84
N GLU A 947 24.51 -22.73 26.48
CA GLU A 947 23.97 -21.68 27.36
C GLU A 947 23.11 -22.26 28.50
N LEU A 948 22.47 -23.41 28.30
CA LEU A 948 21.76 -24.13 29.37
C LEU A 948 22.72 -24.82 30.36
N ALA A 949 23.97 -25.07 29.96
CA ALA A 949 24.97 -25.69 30.82
C ALA A 949 25.74 -24.69 31.71
N GLY A 950 25.65 -23.38 31.42
CA GLY A 950 26.36 -22.32 32.16
C GLY A 950 25.69 -21.86 33.46
N ALA A 951 24.41 -22.15 33.66
CA ALA A 951 23.66 -21.74 34.87
C ALA A 951 23.76 -22.75 36.05
N GLY A 952 24.58 -23.80 35.91
CA GLY A 952 24.74 -24.86 36.90
C GLY A 952 26.04 -24.84 37.71
N GLN A 953 26.94 -23.87 37.50
CA GLN A 953 28.17 -23.70 38.30
C GLN A 953 28.55 -22.21 38.42
N ALA A 954 27.89 -21.48 39.33
CA ALA A 954 28.45 -20.38 40.11
C ALA A 954 27.59 -20.14 41.35
#